data_AF-A0A2A5DTS8-F1
#
_entry.id   AF-A0A2A5DTS8-F1
#
_cell.length_a   1.000
_cell.length_b   1.000
_cell.length_c   1.000
_cell.angle_alpha   90.00
_cell.angle_beta   90.00
_cell.angle_gamma   90.00
#
_symmetry.space_group_name_H-M   'P 1'
#
loop_
_entity.id
_entity.type
_entity.pdbx_description
1 polymer ?
#
loop_
_entity_poly.entity_id
_entity_poly.type
_entity_poly.pdbx_seq_one_letter_code
_entity_poly.pdbx_strand_id
1 'polypeptide(L)'
;MKQSLLDTARTNKFEDLENGWLELMISNIARTDLFLTVAEILRARSHGAKAASLLTQLIDELYSQKKWDVLQEVLYYCAEKYSKMRDLKDKALECIRSVNSDNELLDTYLEQSGLAATGDLFSSWKEFNTYSYLVPGKFVLHTTQFGAGMVTEADPKADTIKIDFFKKKNHNMGLKFAARVLQPIASNHYYAHMIRDEELILGLKENNQAELVKIVALSFRGEVLVSKIKEELCNTNRVKRLFDLKAEPKSWTSWWGKAKRVIAKDKFLTLTAGLKGTVTARTHELSYSDEAAENIHLSQTVYDKITIIKNYLKDHGENEATPLFEALEEDLAKSSNQPETLEILSLFIDGKYKIEEHKNRFQEILESFENPLEKFLDPGKILDSPFMATLAAIKNNDTKKNILDYIKKNKSDAWLKLYHYIAHIDDTYLWAQTTGALQKENPALLMDILNSIFLSPDKFPGSFYRLIRDAINDKIELSESVSKIDVLRKAIFFLEIVSVNPHTKTIQQNVPKFFAEKKCNKLFLDYIQTASKEEIEPIFRSLTSRDERLESKMRAAILRVVSRSYPVLIKRVEIPYWENEKAYYITGISKKRLEDEVENIVNVKLPENSKAIGEAQALGDLSENAEFDAAKEERERLNQRAKHLKSIIESTTLIESINRAGEMVELGTKVTVKNNENNEFQTFQIMGAQEANSENKVLNYKAPFAWSMLGTKLGDSFSVSIENGADKEYTVESIQVLDI
;
A
#
# COMPACT_ATOMS: atom_id res chain seq x y z
N MET A 1 -28.88 3.06 -26.65
CA MET A 1 -29.67 4.28 -26.35
C MET A 1 -29.28 4.92 -25.00
N LYS A 2 -29.30 4.20 -23.86
CA LYS A 2 -28.93 4.73 -22.52
C LYS A 2 -27.55 5.41 -22.46
N GLN A 3 -26.49 4.72 -22.94
CA GLN A 3 -25.12 5.24 -22.94
C GLN A 3 -25.01 6.52 -23.80
N SER A 4 -25.58 6.48 -25.01
CA SER A 4 -25.52 7.56 -26.00
C SER A 4 -26.15 8.88 -25.51
N LEU A 5 -27.26 8.82 -24.76
CA LEU A 5 -27.90 10.01 -24.18
C LEU A 5 -27.07 10.62 -23.03
N LEU A 6 -26.47 9.78 -22.19
CA LEU A 6 -25.60 10.21 -21.09
C LEU A 6 -24.29 10.79 -21.62
N ASP A 7 -23.76 10.23 -22.70
CA ASP A 7 -22.54 10.70 -23.34
C ASP A 7 -22.77 12.03 -24.07
N THR A 8 -23.89 12.18 -24.79
CA THR A 8 -24.26 13.47 -25.38
C THR A 8 -24.46 14.55 -24.31
N ALA A 9 -25.07 14.23 -23.16
CA ALA A 9 -25.19 15.13 -22.02
C ALA A 9 -23.84 15.56 -21.41
N ARG A 10 -22.79 14.76 -21.58
CA ARG A 10 -21.40 15.08 -21.18
C ARG A 10 -20.64 15.89 -22.22
N THR A 11 -21.19 16.09 -23.41
CA THR A 11 -20.64 16.94 -24.47
C THR A 11 -21.40 18.27 -24.60
N ASN A 12 -20.96 19.19 -25.45
CA ASN A 12 -21.70 20.43 -25.76
C ASN A 12 -22.60 20.29 -27.00
N LYS A 13 -22.93 19.06 -27.40
CA LYS A 13 -23.80 18.77 -28.56
C LYS A 13 -25.27 18.77 -28.13
N PHE A 14 -25.84 19.97 -27.97
CA PHE A 14 -27.18 20.12 -27.40
C PHE A 14 -28.33 19.65 -28.30
N GLU A 15 -28.17 19.73 -29.62
CA GLU A 15 -29.17 19.24 -30.58
C GLU A 15 -29.31 17.71 -30.51
N ASP A 16 -28.18 16.99 -30.50
CA ASP A 16 -28.15 15.53 -30.35
C ASP A 16 -28.77 15.09 -29.01
N LEU A 17 -28.49 15.85 -27.95
CA LEU A 17 -29.06 15.62 -26.63
C LEU A 17 -30.59 15.83 -26.61
N GLU A 18 -31.09 16.89 -27.26
CA GLU A 18 -32.52 17.16 -27.38
C GLU A 18 -33.24 16.07 -28.18
N ASN A 19 -32.66 15.63 -29.29
CA ASN A 19 -33.21 14.54 -30.09
C ASN A 19 -33.28 13.25 -29.29
N GLY A 20 -32.18 12.86 -28.62
CA GLY A 20 -32.16 11.67 -27.78
C GLY A 20 -33.10 11.77 -26.57
N TRP A 21 -33.29 12.97 -26.02
CA TRP A 21 -34.25 13.22 -24.93
C TRP A 21 -35.69 13.00 -25.40
N LEU A 22 -36.05 13.54 -26.57
CA LEU A 22 -37.38 13.36 -27.18
C LEU A 22 -37.62 11.90 -27.56
N GLU A 23 -36.64 11.21 -28.13
CA GLU A 23 -36.73 9.78 -28.43
C GLU A 23 -36.97 8.95 -27.17
N LEU A 24 -36.31 9.28 -26.06
CA LEU A 24 -36.54 8.62 -24.78
C LEU A 24 -37.94 8.91 -24.22
N MET A 25 -38.43 10.15 -24.36
CA MET A 25 -39.80 10.50 -23.98
C MET A 25 -40.82 9.68 -24.78
N ILE A 26 -40.61 9.48 -26.08
CA ILE A 26 -41.53 8.70 -26.91
C ILE A 26 -41.45 7.21 -26.59
N SER A 27 -40.23 6.67 -26.46
CA SER A 27 -40.01 5.23 -26.29
C SER A 27 -40.27 4.72 -24.88
N ASN A 28 -39.89 5.49 -23.85
CA ASN A 28 -40.03 5.08 -22.45
C ASN A 28 -39.99 6.26 -21.47
N ILE A 29 -41.05 7.08 -21.47
CA ILE A 29 -41.17 8.23 -20.57
C ILE A 29 -41.14 7.89 -19.06
N ALA A 30 -41.33 6.62 -18.69
CA ALA A 30 -41.30 6.18 -17.29
C ALA A 30 -39.88 6.00 -16.74
N ARG A 31 -38.83 6.10 -17.58
CA ARG A 31 -37.41 6.01 -17.18
C ARG A 31 -36.88 7.32 -16.58
N THR A 32 -37.54 7.77 -15.52
CA THR A 32 -37.19 8.99 -14.76
C THR A 32 -35.75 8.99 -14.28
N ASP A 33 -35.23 7.84 -13.86
CA ASP A 33 -33.83 7.63 -13.49
C ASP A 33 -32.85 8.24 -14.51
N LEU A 34 -33.12 8.02 -15.80
CA LEU A 34 -32.23 8.43 -16.88
C LEU A 34 -32.37 9.94 -17.16
N PHE A 35 -33.60 10.45 -17.17
CA PHE A 35 -33.88 11.88 -17.33
C PHE A 35 -33.27 12.74 -16.21
N LEU A 36 -33.43 12.30 -14.95
CA LEU A 36 -32.87 12.98 -13.79
C LEU A 36 -31.34 12.95 -13.81
N THR A 37 -30.73 11.82 -14.20
CA THR A 37 -29.28 11.71 -14.36
C THR A 37 -28.74 12.69 -15.42
N VAL A 38 -29.42 12.81 -16.56
CA VAL A 38 -29.05 13.79 -17.60
C VAL A 38 -29.14 15.22 -17.06
N ALA A 39 -30.20 15.55 -16.32
CA ALA A 39 -30.34 16.87 -15.70
C ALA A 39 -29.22 17.17 -14.69
N GLU A 40 -28.82 16.19 -13.88
CA GLU A 40 -27.67 16.32 -12.95
C GLU A 40 -26.37 16.59 -13.68
N ILE A 41 -26.08 15.85 -14.77
CA ILE A 41 -24.88 16.05 -15.59
C ILE A 41 -24.85 17.47 -16.14
N LEU A 42 -25.96 17.95 -16.71
CA LEU A 42 -26.05 19.31 -17.26
C LEU A 42 -25.86 20.38 -16.17
N ARG A 43 -26.49 20.20 -15.00
CA ARG A 43 -26.36 21.12 -13.87
C ARG A 43 -24.92 21.18 -13.34
N ALA A 44 -24.25 20.03 -13.20
CA ALA A 44 -22.86 19.96 -12.78
C ALA A 44 -21.90 20.66 -13.76
N ARG A 45 -22.30 20.75 -15.04
CA ARG A 45 -21.55 21.41 -16.11
C ARG A 45 -21.99 22.85 -16.37
N SER A 46 -22.65 23.50 -15.41
CA SER A 46 -23.16 24.88 -15.49
C SER A 46 -24.24 25.11 -16.56
N HIS A 47 -24.85 24.06 -17.10
CA HIS A 47 -25.95 24.13 -18.07
C HIS A 47 -27.33 23.96 -17.40
N GLY A 48 -27.50 24.53 -16.21
CA GLY A 48 -28.71 24.39 -15.40
C GLY A 48 -29.99 24.93 -16.09
N ALA A 49 -29.88 25.98 -16.90
CA ALA A 49 -31.02 26.52 -17.64
C ALA A 49 -31.53 25.55 -18.72
N LYS A 50 -30.62 24.85 -19.42
CA LYS A 50 -30.98 23.82 -20.42
C LYS A 50 -31.61 22.60 -19.76
N ALA A 51 -31.02 22.14 -18.65
CA ALA A 51 -31.60 21.08 -17.84
C ALA A 51 -33.02 21.42 -17.38
N ALA A 52 -33.24 22.67 -16.95
CA ALA A 52 -34.55 23.13 -16.53
C ALA A 52 -35.57 23.14 -17.68
N SER A 53 -35.15 23.55 -18.88
CA SER A 53 -36.00 23.53 -20.07
C SER A 53 -36.41 22.11 -20.47
N LEU A 54 -35.47 21.15 -20.46
CA LEU A 54 -35.75 19.74 -20.75
C LEU A 54 -36.68 19.10 -19.72
N LEU A 55 -36.44 19.37 -18.43
CA LEU A 55 -37.31 18.89 -17.35
C LEU A 55 -38.71 19.49 -17.45
N THR A 56 -38.84 20.75 -17.90
CA THR A 56 -40.17 21.37 -18.13
C THR A 56 -40.94 20.61 -19.19
N GLN A 57 -40.30 20.25 -20.32
CA GLN A 57 -40.92 19.46 -21.38
C GLN A 57 -41.37 18.08 -20.87
N LEU A 58 -40.53 17.41 -20.07
CA LEU A 58 -40.88 16.12 -19.48
C LEU A 58 -42.05 16.24 -18.48
N ILE A 59 -42.04 17.27 -17.64
CA ILE A 59 -43.12 17.55 -16.68
C ILE A 59 -44.44 17.79 -17.42
N ASP A 60 -44.44 18.62 -18.47
CA ASP A 60 -45.62 18.93 -19.26
C ASP A 60 -46.22 17.68 -19.91
N GLU A 61 -45.36 16.81 -20.46
CA GLU A 61 -45.80 15.57 -21.11
C GLU A 61 -46.31 14.53 -20.10
N LEU A 62 -45.62 14.36 -18.96
CA LEU A 62 -46.08 13.46 -17.91
C LEU A 62 -47.40 13.94 -17.28
N TYR A 63 -47.57 15.25 -17.13
CA TYR A 63 -48.78 15.88 -16.63
C TYR A 63 -49.95 15.73 -17.62
N SER A 64 -49.73 15.97 -18.93
CA SER A 64 -50.76 15.81 -19.97
C SER A 64 -51.27 14.36 -20.06
N GLN A 65 -50.37 13.38 -19.88
CA GLN A 65 -50.68 11.96 -19.83
C GLN A 65 -51.22 11.48 -18.47
N LYS A 66 -51.33 12.36 -17.47
CA LYS A 66 -51.76 12.02 -16.09
C LYS A 66 -50.96 10.87 -15.46
N LYS A 67 -49.66 10.78 -15.77
CA LYS A 67 -48.74 9.76 -15.21
C LYS A 67 -48.26 10.18 -13.82
N TRP A 68 -49.20 10.26 -12.87
CA TRP A 68 -48.99 10.89 -11.56
C TRP A 68 -47.84 10.28 -10.75
N ASP A 69 -47.71 8.95 -10.71
CA ASP A 69 -46.67 8.27 -9.92
C ASP A 69 -45.25 8.67 -10.38
N VAL A 70 -45.05 8.68 -11.69
CA VAL A 70 -43.78 9.01 -12.33
C VAL A 70 -43.52 10.53 -12.27
N LEU A 71 -44.58 11.32 -12.46
CA LEU A 71 -44.52 12.79 -12.40
C LEU A 71 -44.13 13.27 -10.99
N GLN A 72 -44.62 12.62 -9.94
CA GLN A 72 -44.33 12.97 -8.55
C GLN A 72 -42.82 12.95 -8.27
N GLU A 73 -42.10 11.95 -8.78
CA GLU A 73 -40.65 11.82 -8.64
C GLU A 73 -39.90 12.97 -9.32
N VAL A 74 -40.26 13.29 -10.56
CA VAL A 74 -39.64 14.38 -11.33
C VAL A 74 -39.90 15.73 -10.68
N LEU A 75 -41.14 15.98 -10.25
CA LEU A 75 -41.51 17.23 -9.58
C LEU A 75 -40.81 17.38 -8.22
N TYR A 76 -40.66 16.30 -7.44
CA TYR A 76 -39.94 16.34 -6.16
C TYR A 76 -38.45 16.68 -6.37
N TYR A 77 -37.81 16.06 -7.36
CA TYR A 77 -36.44 16.40 -7.75
C TYR A 77 -36.31 17.87 -8.19
N CYS A 78 -37.25 18.35 -9.01
CA CYS A 78 -37.28 19.73 -9.46
C CYS A 78 -37.50 20.71 -8.31
N ALA A 79 -38.33 20.36 -7.32
CA ALA A 79 -38.53 21.18 -6.12
C ALA A 79 -37.20 21.39 -5.38
N GLU A 80 -36.37 20.35 -5.27
CA GLU A 80 -35.07 20.43 -4.60
C GLU A 80 -34.04 21.22 -5.41
N LYS A 81 -33.87 20.89 -6.69
CA LYS A 81 -32.72 21.36 -7.49
C LYS A 81 -33.03 22.58 -8.36
N TYR A 82 -34.31 22.84 -8.62
CA TYR A 82 -34.81 23.84 -9.57
C TYR A 82 -36.02 24.61 -9.01
N SER A 83 -35.95 25.04 -7.75
CA SER A 83 -37.05 25.71 -7.03
C SER A 83 -37.61 26.99 -7.68
N LYS A 84 -36.91 27.56 -8.68
CA LYS A 84 -37.33 28.74 -9.45
C LYS A 84 -38.12 28.42 -10.72
N MET A 85 -38.37 27.15 -11.04
CA MET A 85 -39.20 26.77 -12.19
C MET A 85 -40.63 27.29 -12.05
N ARG A 86 -41.21 27.73 -13.16
CA ARG A 86 -42.58 28.24 -13.22
C ARG A 86 -43.58 27.09 -13.01
N ASP A 87 -44.71 27.38 -12.35
CA ASP A 87 -45.87 26.49 -12.18
C ASP A 87 -45.56 25.16 -11.45
N LEU A 88 -44.35 25.00 -10.90
CA LEU A 88 -43.90 23.77 -10.25
C LEU A 88 -44.75 23.43 -9.02
N LYS A 89 -45.13 24.44 -8.25
CA LYS A 89 -45.92 24.29 -7.02
C LYS A 89 -47.35 23.85 -7.31
N ASP A 90 -47.99 24.44 -8.31
CA ASP A 90 -49.38 24.12 -8.67
C ASP A 90 -49.46 22.68 -9.22
N LYS A 91 -48.54 22.31 -10.12
CA LYS A 91 -48.43 20.94 -10.64
C LYS A 91 -48.08 19.92 -9.54
N ALA A 92 -47.23 20.29 -8.59
CA ALA A 92 -46.90 19.45 -7.44
C ALA A 92 -48.12 19.20 -6.56
N LEU A 93 -48.89 20.24 -6.22
CA LEU A 93 -50.08 20.11 -5.39
C LEU A 93 -51.15 19.24 -6.05
N GLU A 94 -51.39 19.43 -7.34
CA GLU A 94 -52.35 18.61 -8.10
C GLU A 94 -51.89 17.16 -8.22
N CYS A 95 -50.60 16.94 -8.50
CA CYS A 95 -50.01 15.60 -8.56
C CYS A 95 -50.15 14.88 -7.21
N ILE A 96 -49.79 15.53 -6.10
CA ILE A 96 -49.91 14.98 -4.75
C ILE A 96 -51.36 14.64 -4.43
N ARG A 97 -52.31 15.54 -4.75
CA ARG A 97 -53.74 15.28 -4.54
C ARG A 97 -54.24 14.10 -5.36
N SER A 98 -53.76 13.95 -6.60
CA SER A 98 -54.14 12.86 -7.48
C SER A 98 -53.60 11.50 -6.99
N VAL A 99 -52.31 11.44 -6.61
CA VAL A 99 -51.67 10.23 -6.08
C VAL A 99 -52.29 9.79 -4.75
N ASN A 100 -52.72 10.74 -3.92
CA ASN A 100 -53.24 10.47 -2.58
C ASN A 100 -54.77 10.63 -2.48
N SER A 101 -55.50 10.47 -3.60
CA SER A 101 -56.94 10.70 -3.67
C SER A 101 -57.75 9.82 -2.71
N ASP A 102 -57.26 8.64 -2.37
CA ASP A 102 -57.87 7.71 -1.42
C ASP A 102 -57.55 8.00 0.06
N ASN A 103 -56.73 9.02 0.35
CA ASN A 103 -56.30 9.33 1.72
C ASN A 103 -57.25 10.35 2.39
N GLU A 104 -58.13 9.87 3.26
CA GLU A 104 -59.10 10.70 4.01
C GLU A 104 -58.46 11.82 4.88
N LEU A 105 -57.17 11.70 5.19
CA LEU A 105 -56.41 12.67 5.98
C LEU A 105 -55.56 13.63 5.13
N LEU A 106 -55.63 13.53 3.81
CA LEU A 106 -54.80 14.27 2.85
C LEU A 106 -54.81 15.77 3.09
N ASP A 107 -55.99 16.40 3.17
CA ASP A 107 -56.08 17.85 3.35
C ASP A 107 -55.46 18.30 4.67
N THR A 108 -55.61 17.50 5.73
CA THR A 108 -54.98 17.79 7.02
C THR A 108 -53.46 17.70 6.93
N TYR A 109 -52.92 16.72 6.19
CA TYR A 109 -51.48 16.61 5.96
C TYR A 109 -50.92 17.75 5.10
N LEU A 110 -51.66 18.22 4.09
CA LEU A 110 -51.27 19.34 3.23
C LEU A 110 -51.22 20.67 3.99
N GLU A 111 -52.16 20.90 4.91
CA GLU A 111 -52.15 22.07 5.78
C GLU A 111 -50.98 22.03 6.78
N GLN A 112 -50.75 20.88 7.41
CA GLN A 112 -49.74 20.75 8.47
C GLN A 112 -48.30 20.80 7.97
N SER A 113 -48.02 20.31 6.77
CA SER A 113 -46.70 20.41 6.15
C SER A 113 -46.39 21.80 5.59
N GLY A 114 -47.38 22.71 5.60
CA GLY A 114 -47.27 24.03 4.97
C GLY A 114 -47.26 23.98 3.44
N LEU A 115 -47.55 22.82 2.81
CA LEU A 115 -47.59 22.68 1.36
C LEU A 115 -48.69 23.54 0.74
N ALA A 116 -49.80 23.72 1.47
CA ALA A 116 -50.90 24.61 1.13
C ALA A 116 -50.59 26.11 1.38
N ALA A 117 -49.50 26.44 2.09
CA ALA A 117 -49.10 27.81 2.43
C ALA A 117 -48.04 28.38 1.45
N THR A 118 -47.67 29.66 1.55
CA THR A 118 -46.71 30.35 0.66
C THR A 118 -45.23 30.00 0.88
N GLY A 119 -44.93 28.91 1.60
CA GLY A 119 -43.57 28.47 1.92
C GLY A 119 -42.78 27.81 0.79
N ASP A 120 -41.53 27.45 1.10
CA ASP A 120 -40.61 26.69 0.24
C ASP A 120 -41.18 25.30 -0.11
N LEU A 121 -41.36 25.04 -1.41
CA LEU A 121 -42.02 23.83 -1.90
C LEU A 121 -41.30 22.57 -1.46
N PHE A 122 -39.97 22.51 -1.55
CA PHE A 122 -39.22 21.29 -1.25
C PHE A 122 -39.28 20.93 0.23
N SER A 123 -39.06 21.91 1.12
CA SER A 123 -39.10 21.70 2.57
C SER A 123 -40.49 21.24 3.01
N SER A 124 -41.55 21.90 2.55
CA SER A 124 -42.92 21.50 2.84
C SER A 124 -43.29 20.15 2.22
N TRP A 125 -42.78 19.81 1.03
CA TRP A 125 -43.05 18.50 0.41
C TRP A 125 -42.33 17.38 1.15
N LYS A 126 -41.10 17.62 1.60
CA LYS A 126 -40.37 16.69 2.46
C LYS A 126 -41.12 16.42 3.77
N GLU A 127 -41.66 17.47 4.40
CA GLU A 127 -42.52 17.32 5.58
C GLU A 127 -43.80 16.55 5.26
N PHE A 128 -44.48 16.88 4.15
CA PHE A 128 -45.68 16.17 3.69
C PHE A 128 -45.43 14.67 3.48
N ASN A 129 -44.35 14.30 2.78
CA ASN A 129 -43.99 12.90 2.55
C ASN A 129 -43.75 12.14 3.86
N THR A 130 -43.29 12.85 4.90
CA THR A 130 -43.09 12.28 6.21
C THR A 130 -44.41 12.09 6.95
N TYR A 131 -45.30 13.09 6.95
CA TYR A 131 -46.61 13.00 7.59
C TYR A 131 -47.53 11.98 6.94
N SER A 132 -47.62 11.99 5.61
CA SER A 132 -48.45 11.07 4.81
C SER A 132 -48.04 9.60 5.00
N TYR A 133 -46.79 9.34 5.39
CA TYR A 133 -46.32 8.01 5.71
C TYR A 133 -46.75 7.53 7.11
N LEU A 134 -47.01 8.46 8.05
CA LEU A 134 -47.33 8.14 9.45
C LEU A 134 -48.83 7.85 9.64
N VAL A 135 -49.33 6.86 8.89
CA VAL A 135 -50.72 6.37 8.96
C VAL A 135 -50.77 4.94 9.54
N PRO A 136 -51.91 4.50 10.10
CA PRO A 136 -52.08 3.15 10.62
C PRO A 136 -51.62 2.06 9.65
N GLY A 137 -50.93 1.04 10.16
CA GLY A 137 -50.39 -0.08 9.39
C GLY A 137 -49.03 0.16 8.73
N LYS A 138 -48.48 1.38 8.79
CA LYS A 138 -47.13 1.69 8.29
C LYS A 138 -46.06 1.40 9.34
N PHE A 139 -44.85 1.09 8.88
CA PHE A 139 -43.73 0.71 9.74
C PHE A 139 -42.68 1.81 9.82
N VAL A 140 -42.13 2.02 11.02
CA VAL A 140 -41.22 3.13 11.34
C VAL A 140 -40.07 2.66 12.22
N LEU A 141 -38.91 3.30 12.10
CA LEU A 141 -37.73 3.06 12.91
C LEU A 141 -37.48 4.23 13.86
N HIS A 142 -37.42 3.94 15.16
CA HIS A 142 -36.80 4.84 16.13
C HIS A 142 -35.35 4.38 16.38
N THR A 143 -34.39 5.09 15.79
CA THR A 143 -32.98 4.64 15.67
C THR A 143 -32.23 4.51 17.00
N THR A 144 -32.68 5.21 18.05
CA THR A 144 -31.97 5.28 19.34
C THR A 144 -32.59 4.36 20.41
N GLN A 145 -33.80 4.67 20.87
CA GLN A 145 -34.39 4.01 22.04
C GLN A 145 -35.29 2.82 21.72
N PHE A 146 -36.35 3.00 20.94
CA PHE A 146 -37.46 2.03 20.87
C PHE A 146 -37.34 0.95 19.79
N GLY A 147 -36.51 1.16 18.76
CA GLY A 147 -36.36 0.24 17.65
C GLY A 147 -37.47 0.41 16.60
N ALA A 148 -37.71 -0.62 15.81
CA ALA A 148 -38.76 -0.62 14.79
C ALA A 148 -40.15 -0.77 15.43
N GLY A 149 -41.17 -0.19 14.81
CA GLY A 149 -42.55 -0.23 15.27
C GLY A 149 -43.56 -0.10 14.14
N MET A 150 -44.81 -0.42 14.44
CA MET A 150 -45.94 -0.25 13.54
C MET A 150 -46.87 0.84 14.09
N VAL A 151 -47.27 1.78 13.24
CA VAL A 151 -48.27 2.79 13.58
C VAL A 151 -49.62 2.09 13.75
N THR A 152 -50.23 2.23 14.92
CA THR A 152 -51.54 1.61 15.21
C THR A 152 -52.68 2.61 15.06
N GLU A 153 -52.45 3.85 15.48
CA GLU A 153 -53.39 4.96 15.35
C GLU A 153 -52.61 6.24 15.03
N ALA A 154 -53.18 7.12 14.21
CA ALA A 154 -52.67 8.46 13.99
C ALA A 154 -53.86 9.43 13.88
N ASP A 155 -53.84 10.49 14.67
CA ASP A 155 -54.79 11.60 14.58
C ASP A 155 -54.00 12.89 14.32
N PRO A 156 -53.94 13.33 13.05
CA PRO A 156 -53.28 14.58 12.70
C PRO A 156 -53.94 15.80 13.34
N LYS A 157 -55.27 15.83 13.51
CA LYS A 157 -55.97 16.98 14.08
C LYS A 157 -55.63 17.17 15.55
N ALA A 158 -55.51 16.08 16.30
CA ALA A 158 -55.09 16.09 17.70
C ALA A 158 -53.57 16.18 17.88
N ASP A 159 -52.77 16.15 16.79
CA ASP A 159 -51.32 16.00 16.81
C ASP A 159 -50.87 14.79 17.64
N THR A 160 -51.54 13.63 17.49
CA THR A 160 -51.21 12.42 18.24
C THR A 160 -50.94 11.22 17.34
N ILE A 161 -50.04 10.34 17.76
CA ILE A 161 -49.76 9.07 17.09
C ILE A 161 -49.44 7.99 18.12
N LYS A 162 -50.03 6.80 17.93
CA LYS A 162 -49.72 5.61 18.70
C LYS A 162 -48.95 4.61 17.84
N ILE A 163 -47.88 4.08 18.42
CA ILE A 163 -46.97 3.18 17.73
C ILE A 163 -46.63 2.01 18.66
N ASP A 164 -46.72 0.80 18.12
CA ASP A 164 -46.26 -0.42 18.76
C ASP A 164 -44.80 -0.68 18.39
N PHE A 165 -43.87 -0.10 19.15
CA PHE A 165 -42.45 -0.38 18.98
C PHE A 165 -42.07 -1.75 19.55
N PHE A 166 -40.98 -2.31 19.03
CA PHE A 166 -40.36 -3.55 19.52
C PHE A 166 -40.12 -3.52 21.04
N LYS A 167 -39.56 -2.42 21.57
CA LYS A 167 -39.25 -2.29 23.00
C LYS A 167 -40.37 -1.67 23.84
N LYS A 168 -41.33 -1.00 23.21
CA LYS A 168 -42.37 -0.24 23.93
C LYS A 168 -43.67 -0.25 23.14
N LYS A 169 -44.61 -1.07 23.59
CA LYS A 169 -45.95 -1.18 23.03
C LYS A 169 -46.82 0.00 23.45
N ASN A 170 -47.83 0.30 22.63
CA ASN A 170 -48.83 1.33 22.82
C ASN A 170 -48.22 2.72 23.15
N HIS A 171 -47.11 3.07 22.49
CA HIS A 171 -46.43 4.32 22.77
C HIS A 171 -47.13 5.49 22.07
N ASN A 172 -47.68 6.41 22.87
CA ASN A 172 -48.25 7.66 22.37
C ASN A 172 -47.20 8.79 22.35
N MET A 173 -47.18 9.59 21.28
CA MET A 173 -46.39 10.82 21.17
C MET A 173 -47.05 11.83 20.22
N GLY A 174 -46.48 13.03 20.13
CA GLY A 174 -46.95 14.04 19.17
C GLY A 174 -46.62 13.65 17.73
N LEU A 175 -47.56 13.81 16.79
CA LEU A 175 -47.35 13.44 15.38
C LEU A 175 -46.23 14.27 14.73
N LYS A 176 -46.18 15.58 15.01
CA LYS A 176 -45.10 16.48 14.57
C LYS A 176 -43.73 16.10 15.12
N PHE A 177 -43.70 15.64 16.37
CA PHE A 177 -42.48 15.14 16.97
C PHE A 177 -42.05 13.82 16.32
N ALA A 178 -43.00 12.91 16.12
CA ALA A 178 -42.79 11.62 15.48
C ALA A 178 -42.20 11.76 14.07
N ALA A 179 -42.74 12.66 13.24
CA ALA A 179 -42.21 12.96 11.90
C ALA A 179 -40.73 13.37 11.91
N ARG A 180 -40.26 14.01 12.98
CA ARG A 180 -38.87 14.45 13.09
C ARG A 180 -37.91 13.36 13.53
N VAL A 181 -38.37 12.44 14.38
CA VAL A 181 -37.51 11.46 15.06
C VAL A 181 -37.60 10.05 14.49
N LEU A 182 -38.65 9.77 13.71
CA LEU A 182 -38.89 8.45 13.12
C LEU A 182 -38.46 8.41 11.66
N GLN A 183 -37.88 7.27 11.29
CA GLN A 183 -37.54 6.97 9.90
C GLN A 183 -38.57 6.00 9.31
N PRO A 184 -39.21 6.32 8.18
CA PRO A 184 -40.06 5.37 7.44
C PRO A 184 -39.33 4.08 7.08
N ILE A 185 -40.00 2.93 7.25
CA ILE A 185 -39.52 1.60 6.84
C ILE A 185 -40.55 0.94 5.92
N ALA A 186 -40.16 0.52 4.71
CA ALA A 186 -41.03 -0.17 3.78
C ALA A 186 -41.60 -1.49 4.34
N SER A 187 -42.81 -1.88 3.92
CA SER A 187 -43.51 -3.07 4.43
C SER A 187 -42.85 -4.42 4.08
N ASN A 188 -41.92 -4.43 3.13
CA ASN A 188 -41.10 -5.58 2.73
C ASN A 188 -39.70 -5.57 3.39
N HIS A 189 -39.40 -4.56 4.20
CA HIS A 189 -38.13 -4.49 4.91
C HIS A 189 -38.09 -5.54 6.03
N TYR A 190 -36.91 -6.07 6.32
CA TYR A 190 -36.64 -7.09 7.33
C TYR A 190 -37.28 -6.77 8.69
N TYR A 191 -37.09 -5.55 9.21
CA TYR A 191 -37.74 -5.12 10.45
C TYR A 191 -39.28 -5.14 10.39
N ALA A 192 -39.89 -4.78 9.27
CA ALA A 192 -41.34 -4.82 9.12
C ALA A 192 -41.83 -6.27 9.14
N HIS A 193 -41.12 -7.20 8.48
CA HIS A 193 -41.39 -8.63 8.59
C HIS A 193 -41.26 -9.12 10.03
N MET A 194 -40.19 -8.77 10.74
CA MET A 194 -40.01 -9.15 12.14
C MET A 194 -41.12 -8.66 13.09
N ILE A 195 -41.78 -7.55 12.76
CA ILE A 195 -42.90 -7.01 13.55
C ILE A 195 -44.22 -7.67 13.16
N ARG A 196 -44.46 -7.83 11.85
CA ARG A 196 -45.72 -8.34 11.31
C ARG A 196 -45.85 -9.86 11.43
N ASP A 197 -44.76 -10.57 11.19
CA ASP A 197 -44.72 -12.03 11.08
C ASP A 197 -43.31 -12.56 11.45
N GLU A 198 -43.06 -12.65 12.75
CA GLU A 198 -41.80 -13.17 13.29
C GLU A 198 -41.61 -14.65 12.93
N GLU A 199 -42.70 -15.42 12.90
CA GLU A 199 -42.67 -16.87 12.64
C GLU A 199 -42.18 -17.17 11.22
N LEU A 200 -42.60 -16.39 10.22
CA LEU A 200 -42.08 -16.49 8.86
C LEU A 200 -40.55 -16.35 8.84
N ILE A 201 -39.99 -15.34 9.51
CA ILE A 201 -38.55 -15.11 9.52
C ILE A 201 -37.80 -16.24 10.25
N LEU A 202 -38.34 -16.73 11.36
CA LEU A 202 -37.79 -17.90 12.07
C LEU A 202 -37.85 -19.17 11.20
N GLY A 203 -38.92 -19.34 10.42
CA GLY A 203 -39.04 -20.43 9.44
C GLY A 203 -38.00 -20.33 8.33
N LEU A 204 -37.77 -19.13 7.78
CA LEU A 204 -36.76 -18.89 6.74
C LEU A 204 -35.34 -19.13 7.27
N LYS A 205 -35.06 -18.74 8.52
CA LYS A 205 -33.77 -19.01 9.18
C LYS A 205 -33.41 -20.50 9.13
N GLU A 206 -34.37 -21.39 9.39
CA GLU A 206 -34.13 -22.83 9.41
C GLU A 206 -34.22 -23.47 8.01
N ASN A 207 -35.20 -23.08 7.19
CA ASN A 207 -35.57 -23.81 5.99
C ASN A 207 -35.13 -23.15 4.67
N ASN A 208 -34.90 -21.83 4.64
CA ASN A 208 -34.52 -21.12 3.41
C ASN A 208 -33.62 -19.90 3.70
N GLN A 209 -32.33 -20.17 3.88
CA GLN A 209 -31.35 -19.14 4.27
C GLN A 209 -31.11 -18.10 3.17
N ALA A 210 -31.21 -18.49 1.89
CA ALA A 210 -31.03 -17.57 0.78
C ALA A 210 -32.14 -16.51 0.79
N GLU A 211 -33.41 -16.90 0.93
CA GLU A 211 -34.53 -15.96 0.98
C GLU A 211 -34.42 -15.00 2.17
N LEU A 212 -34.01 -15.48 3.35
CA LEU A 212 -33.77 -14.60 4.50
C LEU A 212 -32.68 -13.56 4.19
N VAL A 213 -31.56 -14.00 3.60
CA VAL A 213 -30.46 -13.10 3.23
C VAL A 213 -30.89 -12.10 2.16
N LYS A 214 -31.73 -12.51 1.21
CA LYS A 214 -32.31 -11.65 0.18
C LYS A 214 -33.19 -10.55 0.78
N ILE A 215 -34.11 -10.90 1.69
CA ILE A 215 -34.95 -9.93 2.40
C ILE A 215 -34.06 -8.91 3.13
N VAL A 216 -33.04 -9.37 3.86
CA VAL A 216 -32.12 -8.49 4.58
C VAL A 216 -31.36 -7.58 3.61
N ALA A 217 -30.77 -8.11 2.55
CA ALA A 217 -30.00 -7.32 1.59
C ALA A 217 -30.87 -6.27 0.87
N LEU A 218 -32.07 -6.64 0.39
CA LEU A 218 -33.01 -5.70 -0.24
C LEU A 218 -33.47 -4.59 0.73
N SER A 219 -33.57 -4.91 2.02
CA SER A 219 -33.87 -3.92 3.07
C SER A 219 -32.81 -2.82 3.19
N PHE A 220 -31.57 -3.12 2.80
CA PHE A 220 -30.43 -2.21 2.86
C PHE A 220 -29.93 -1.81 1.46
N ARG A 221 -30.85 -1.59 0.52
CA ARG A 221 -30.58 -1.11 -0.85
C ARG A 221 -29.93 -2.14 -1.79
N GLY A 222 -30.10 -3.42 -1.50
CA GLY A 222 -29.67 -4.51 -2.37
C GLY A 222 -28.21 -4.92 -2.15
N GLU A 223 -27.30 -4.01 -1.81
CA GLU A 223 -25.90 -4.33 -1.58
C GLU A 223 -25.51 -4.12 -0.10
N VAL A 224 -25.07 -5.19 0.57
CA VAL A 224 -24.80 -5.15 2.01
C VAL A 224 -23.57 -5.99 2.41
N LEU A 225 -22.74 -5.43 3.29
CA LEU A 225 -21.60 -6.15 3.86
C LEU A 225 -22.07 -7.33 4.72
N VAL A 226 -21.35 -8.45 4.66
CA VAL A 226 -21.62 -9.61 5.52
C VAL A 226 -21.52 -9.27 7.01
N SER A 227 -20.61 -8.36 7.38
CA SER A 227 -20.51 -7.85 8.75
C SER A 227 -21.78 -7.09 9.18
N LYS A 228 -22.40 -6.36 8.25
CA LYS A 228 -23.65 -5.63 8.50
C LYS A 228 -24.83 -6.59 8.61
N ILE A 229 -24.92 -7.62 7.77
CA ILE A 229 -25.91 -8.70 7.94
C ILE A 229 -25.76 -9.33 9.33
N LYS A 230 -24.53 -9.67 9.73
CA LYS A 230 -24.27 -10.25 11.05
C LYS A 230 -24.73 -9.32 12.18
N GLU A 231 -24.44 -8.02 12.07
CA GLU A 231 -24.89 -7.01 13.03
C GLU A 231 -26.42 -7.02 13.15
N GLU A 232 -27.14 -6.96 12.03
CA GLU A 232 -28.60 -6.85 12.04
C GLU A 232 -29.30 -8.14 12.51
N LEU A 233 -28.72 -9.31 12.26
CA LEU A 233 -29.29 -10.59 12.68
C LEU A 233 -28.91 -11.00 14.12
N CYS A 234 -27.75 -10.57 14.61
CA CYS A 234 -27.21 -11.04 15.90
C CYS A 234 -27.22 -9.95 16.99
N ASN A 235 -26.92 -8.71 16.63
CA ASN A 235 -26.55 -7.65 17.57
C ASN A 235 -27.36 -6.36 17.36
N THR A 236 -28.56 -6.46 16.78
CA THR A 236 -29.43 -5.30 16.61
C THR A 236 -30.24 -5.03 17.87
N ASN A 237 -30.45 -3.76 18.17
CA ASN A 237 -31.37 -3.29 19.21
C ASN A 237 -32.69 -2.77 18.61
N ARG A 238 -32.88 -2.97 17.30
CA ARG A 238 -33.99 -2.43 16.50
C ARG A 238 -35.17 -3.40 16.44
N VAL A 239 -34.89 -4.70 16.40
CA VAL A 239 -35.88 -5.79 16.44
C VAL A 239 -35.32 -6.93 17.29
N LYS A 240 -36.09 -7.99 17.50
CA LYS A 240 -35.62 -9.20 18.18
C LYS A 240 -34.45 -9.81 17.39
N ARG A 241 -33.34 -10.09 18.08
CA ARG A 241 -32.18 -10.77 17.49
C ARG A 241 -32.53 -12.23 17.15
N LEU A 242 -32.09 -12.70 15.98
CA LEU A 242 -32.29 -14.08 15.54
C LEU A 242 -31.24 -15.05 16.10
N PHE A 243 -30.06 -14.54 16.43
CA PHE A 243 -28.97 -15.29 17.02
C PHE A 243 -28.54 -14.64 18.34
N ASP A 244 -28.63 -15.38 19.44
CA ASP A 244 -28.05 -14.96 20.71
C ASP A 244 -26.62 -15.46 20.83
N LEU A 245 -25.66 -14.64 20.38
CA LEU A 245 -24.24 -15.00 20.44
C LEU A 245 -23.68 -15.10 21.87
N LYS A 246 -24.40 -14.61 22.89
CA LYS A 246 -24.01 -14.81 24.29
C LYS A 246 -24.35 -16.22 24.77
N ALA A 247 -25.52 -16.72 24.39
CA ALA A 247 -25.95 -18.09 24.71
C ALA A 247 -25.27 -19.12 23.80
N GLU A 248 -25.14 -18.81 22.50
CA GLU A 248 -24.60 -19.72 21.48
C GLU A 248 -23.56 -19.02 20.58
N PRO A 249 -22.28 -18.94 21.01
CA PRO A 249 -21.25 -18.17 20.30
C PRO A 249 -20.96 -18.63 18.87
N LYS A 250 -21.23 -19.91 18.55
CA LYS A 250 -20.95 -20.52 17.23
C LYS A 250 -22.16 -20.56 16.30
N SER A 251 -23.36 -20.18 16.77
CA SER A 251 -24.62 -20.29 16.03
C SER A 251 -24.56 -19.56 14.68
N TRP A 252 -24.07 -18.32 14.67
CA TRP A 252 -23.86 -17.54 13.44
C TRP A 252 -22.90 -18.21 12.46
N THR A 253 -21.72 -18.63 12.92
CA THR A 253 -20.69 -19.19 12.03
C THR A 253 -21.17 -20.49 11.37
N SER A 254 -21.89 -21.32 12.12
CA SER A 254 -22.52 -22.54 11.61
C SER A 254 -23.61 -22.23 10.58
N TRP A 255 -24.52 -21.31 10.91
CA TRP A 255 -25.62 -20.91 10.04
C TRP A 255 -25.13 -20.24 8.75
N TRP A 256 -24.21 -19.29 8.86
CA TRP A 256 -23.62 -18.58 7.72
C TRP A 256 -22.88 -19.53 6.78
N GLY A 257 -22.22 -20.56 7.32
CA GLY A 257 -21.59 -21.61 6.52
C GLY A 257 -22.59 -22.39 5.65
N LYS A 258 -23.81 -22.61 6.13
CA LYS A 258 -24.91 -23.20 5.33
C LYS A 258 -25.44 -22.19 4.32
N ALA A 259 -25.73 -20.96 4.76
CA ALA A 259 -26.26 -19.89 3.92
C ALA A 259 -25.38 -19.64 2.69
N LYS A 260 -24.05 -19.55 2.85
CA LYS A 260 -23.11 -19.37 1.72
C LYS A 260 -23.27 -20.40 0.61
N ARG A 261 -23.51 -21.68 0.96
CA ARG A 261 -23.64 -22.76 -0.04
C ARG A 261 -24.93 -22.66 -0.83
N VAL A 262 -26.00 -22.16 -0.20
CA VAL A 262 -27.29 -21.95 -0.85
C VAL A 262 -27.23 -20.68 -1.70
N ILE A 263 -26.66 -19.59 -1.17
CA ILE A 263 -26.45 -18.33 -1.89
C ILE A 263 -25.64 -18.54 -3.17
N ALA A 264 -24.58 -19.36 -3.13
CA ALA A 264 -23.76 -19.65 -4.31
C ALA A 264 -24.52 -20.36 -5.44
N LYS A 265 -25.75 -20.84 -5.20
CA LYS A 265 -26.63 -21.48 -6.18
C LYS A 265 -27.89 -20.66 -6.47
N ASP A 266 -28.04 -19.50 -5.83
CA ASP A 266 -29.23 -18.67 -5.92
C ASP A 266 -29.11 -17.67 -7.07
N LYS A 267 -30.16 -17.53 -7.89
CA LYS A 267 -30.15 -16.68 -9.09
C LYS A 267 -30.35 -15.18 -8.80
N PHE A 268 -30.68 -14.83 -7.57
CA PHE A 268 -31.00 -13.45 -7.16
C PHE A 268 -29.96 -12.87 -6.21
N LEU A 269 -28.96 -13.66 -5.78
CA LEU A 269 -27.94 -13.28 -4.82
C LEU A 269 -26.54 -13.55 -5.35
N THR A 270 -25.68 -12.54 -5.32
CA THR A 270 -24.25 -12.69 -5.59
C THR A 270 -23.45 -12.42 -4.31
N LEU A 271 -22.40 -13.21 -4.06
CA LEU A 271 -21.48 -13.06 -2.93
C LEU A 271 -20.04 -12.85 -3.43
N THR A 272 -19.50 -11.65 -3.24
CA THR A 272 -18.12 -11.34 -3.64
C THR A 272 -17.09 -11.96 -2.68
N ALA A 273 -15.99 -12.50 -3.23
CA ALA A 273 -14.89 -13.06 -2.44
C ALA A 273 -13.85 -11.98 -2.05
N GLY A 274 -13.42 -11.93 -0.78
CA GLY A 274 -12.40 -11.00 -0.29
C GLY A 274 -12.48 -10.65 1.21
N LEU A 275 -11.60 -9.74 1.68
CA LEU A 275 -11.49 -9.26 3.08
C LEU A 275 -12.78 -8.64 3.65
N LYS A 276 -13.67 -8.15 2.78
CA LYS A 276 -14.98 -7.58 3.11
C LYS A 276 -16.04 -8.17 2.18
N GLY A 277 -16.40 -9.44 2.39
CA GLY A 277 -17.45 -10.07 1.59
C GLY A 277 -18.74 -9.24 1.61
N THR A 278 -19.32 -9.02 0.43
CA THR A 278 -20.55 -8.26 0.20
C THR A 278 -21.58 -9.18 -0.43
N VAL A 279 -22.84 -9.06 0.01
CA VAL A 279 -23.99 -9.72 -0.61
C VAL A 279 -24.74 -8.68 -1.43
N THR A 280 -24.96 -8.99 -2.71
CA THR A 280 -25.80 -8.20 -3.61
C THR A 280 -27.06 -8.99 -3.91
N ALA A 281 -28.22 -8.40 -3.64
CA ALA A 281 -29.54 -8.96 -3.86
C ALA A 281 -30.33 -8.16 -4.89
N ARG A 282 -30.99 -8.86 -5.80
CA ARG A 282 -31.68 -8.28 -6.95
C ARG A 282 -33.15 -8.70 -6.99
N THR A 283 -33.98 -7.88 -7.62
CA THR A 283 -35.43 -8.09 -7.75
C THR A 283 -35.84 -8.88 -9.00
N HIS A 284 -34.93 -9.07 -9.95
CA HIS A 284 -35.13 -9.84 -11.19
C HIS A 284 -34.03 -10.91 -11.33
N GLU A 285 -34.32 -12.03 -12.01
CA GLU A 285 -33.32 -13.06 -12.31
C GLU A 285 -32.20 -12.45 -13.15
N LEU A 286 -30.96 -12.66 -12.73
CA LEU A 286 -29.81 -12.30 -13.54
C LEU A 286 -29.48 -13.50 -14.43
N SER A 287 -29.30 -13.28 -15.73
CA SER A 287 -28.71 -14.32 -16.58
C SER A 287 -27.30 -14.62 -16.07
N TYR A 288 -26.83 -15.87 -16.20
CA TYR A 288 -25.44 -16.23 -15.88
C TYR A 288 -24.45 -15.32 -16.63
N SER A 289 -24.85 -14.81 -17.80
CA SER A 289 -24.07 -13.86 -18.60
C SER A 289 -23.89 -12.51 -17.92
N ASP A 290 -24.97 -11.98 -17.36
CA ASP A 290 -25.01 -10.66 -16.73
C ASP A 290 -24.24 -10.69 -15.39
N GLU A 291 -24.23 -11.83 -14.70
CA GLU A 291 -23.52 -11.98 -13.43
C GLU A 291 -22.02 -11.99 -13.68
N ALA A 292 -21.59 -12.72 -14.70
CA ALA A 292 -20.21 -12.73 -15.13
C ALA A 292 -19.77 -11.34 -15.64
N ALA A 293 -20.64 -10.61 -16.35
CA ALA A 293 -20.40 -9.24 -16.80
C ALA A 293 -20.22 -8.26 -15.62
N GLU A 294 -21.05 -8.36 -14.58
CA GLU A 294 -20.91 -7.52 -13.39
C GLU A 294 -19.60 -7.83 -12.62
N ASN A 295 -19.24 -9.10 -12.51
CA ASN A 295 -17.98 -9.53 -11.89
C ASN A 295 -16.74 -9.03 -12.66
N ILE A 296 -16.85 -8.78 -13.98
CA ILE A 296 -15.78 -8.16 -14.77
C ILE A 296 -15.55 -6.71 -14.31
N HIS A 297 -16.61 -5.92 -14.10
CA HIS A 297 -16.49 -4.55 -13.61
C HIS A 297 -15.91 -4.46 -12.19
N LEU A 298 -16.22 -5.45 -11.34
CA LEU A 298 -15.73 -5.51 -9.96
C LEU A 298 -14.26 -5.95 -9.86
N SER A 299 -13.73 -6.60 -10.88
CA SER A 299 -12.37 -7.12 -10.89
C SER A 299 -11.35 -6.01 -11.12
N GLN A 300 -10.30 -5.96 -10.31
CA GLN A 300 -9.29 -4.90 -10.39
C GLN A 300 -8.23 -5.16 -11.45
N THR A 301 -7.86 -6.42 -11.67
CA THR A 301 -6.86 -6.79 -12.68
C THR A 301 -7.55 -7.29 -13.93
N VAL A 302 -6.97 -7.03 -15.10
CA VAL A 302 -7.58 -7.53 -16.35
C VAL A 302 -7.41 -9.05 -16.51
N TYR A 303 -6.46 -9.66 -15.80
CA TYR A 303 -6.34 -11.12 -15.72
C TYR A 303 -7.56 -11.77 -15.05
N ASP A 304 -8.02 -11.21 -13.92
CA ASP A 304 -9.20 -11.72 -13.21
C ASP A 304 -10.45 -11.62 -14.10
N LYS A 305 -10.56 -10.49 -14.84
CA LYS A 305 -11.62 -10.27 -15.84
C LYS A 305 -11.64 -11.36 -16.91
N ILE A 306 -10.48 -11.70 -17.49
CA ILE A 306 -10.37 -12.76 -18.51
C ILE A 306 -10.69 -14.13 -17.93
N THR A 307 -10.27 -14.41 -16.70
CA THR A 307 -10.52 -15.68 -16.03
C THR A 307 -12.01 -15.92 -15.83
N ILE A 308 -12.77 -14.86 -15.51
CA ILE A 308 -14.24 -14.91 -15.42
C ILE A 308 -14.85 -15.31 -16.77
N ILE A 309 -14.43 -14.68 -17.87
CA ILE A 309 -14.93 -15.02 -19.21
C ILE A 309 -14.55 -16.46 -19.62
N LYS A 310 -13.31 -16.89 -19.34
CA LYS A 310 -12.86 -18.27 -19.62
C LYS A 310 -13.71 -19.32 -18.91
N ASN A 311 -13.96 -19.12 -17.62
CA ASN A 311 -14.78 -20.05 -16.83
C ASN A 311 -16.23 -20.04 -17.33
N TYR A 312 -16.78 -18.86 -17.63
CA TYR A 312 -18.12 -18.75 -18.19
C TYR A 312 -18.27 -19.53 -19.49
N LEU A 313 -17.37 -19.30 -20.46
CA LEU A 313 -17.41 -19.97 -21.76
C LEU A 313 -17.20 -21.48 -21.66
N LYS A 314 -16.38 -21.94 -20.71
CA LYS A 314 -16.19 -23.37 -20.45
C LYS A 314 -17.47 -24.04 -19.95
N ASP A 315 -18.21 -23.36 -19.08
CA ASP A 315 -19.35 -23.93 -18.38
C ASP A 315 -20.69 -23.71 -19.12
N HIS A 316 -20.81 -22.65 -19.94
CA HIS A 316 -22.08 -22.21 -20.54
C HIS A 316 -22.05 -22.04 -22.07
N GLY A 317 -20.87 -22.08 -22.70
CA GLY A 317 -20.73 -21.89 -24.14
C GLY A 317 -20.87 -20.43 -24.62
N GLU A 318 -20.88 -20.24 -25.94
CA GLU A 318 -20.72 -18.91 -26.58
C GLU A 318 -22.02 -18.12 -26.76
N ASN A 319 -23.18 -18.81 -26.80
CA ASN A 319 -24.44 -18.24 -27.29
C ASN A 319 -25.01 -17.08 -26.45
N GLU A 320 -24.54 -16.88 -25.22
CA GLU A 320 -25.02 -15.85 -24.29
C GLU A 320 -23.89 -14.97 -23.72
N ALA A 321 -22.68 -15.04 -24.27
CA ALA A 321 -21.51 -14.36 -23.71
C ALA A 321 -21.43 -12.85 -24.01
N THR A 322 -22.32 -12.30 -24.84
CA THR A 322 -22.30 -10.90 -25.31
C THR A 322 -22.14 -9.86 -24.19
N PRO A 323 -22.89 -9.94 -23.07
CA PRO A 323 -22.78 -8.95 -21.99
C PRO A 323 -21.39 -8.92 -21.33
N LEU A 324 -20.67 -10.06 -21.28
CA LEU A 324 -19.32 -10.12 -20.70
C LEU A 324 -18.31 -9.37 -21.57
N PHE A 325 -18.46 -9.49 -22.89
CA PHE A 325 -17.58 -8.81 -23.83
C PHE A 325 -17.82 -7.30 -23.83
N GLU A 326 -19.09 -6.87 -23.81
CA GLU A 326 -19.45 -5.45 -23.67
C GLU A 326 -18.91 -4.84 -22.37
N ALA A 327 -19.01 -5.57 -21.25
CA ALA A 327 -18.47 -5.14 -19.96
C ALA A 327 -16.94 -4.96 -20.00
N LEU A 328 -16.23 -5.88 -20.67
CA LEU A 328 -14.79 -5.78 -20.85
C LEU A 328 -14.41 -4.58 -21.72
N GLU A 329 -15.11 -4.35 -22.83
CA GLU A 329 -14.87 -3.22 -23.74
C GLU A 329 -15.09 -1.86 -23.04
N GLU A 330 -16.16 -1.75 -22.25
CA GLU A 330 -16.46 -0.52 -21.52
C GLU A 330 -15.39 -0.18 -20.47
N ASP A 331 -14.91 -1.19 -19.74
CA ASP A 331 -13.84 -1.00 -18.75
C ASP A 331 -12.50 -0.64 -19.40
N LEU A 332 -12.20 -1.22 -20.57
CA LEU A 332 -11.00 -0.88 -21.34
C LEU A 332 -11.08 0.55 -21.89
N ALA A 333 -12.25 0.98 -22.37
CA ALA A 333 -12.47 2.33 -22.89
C ALA A 333 -12.27 3.42 -21.81
N LYS A 334 -12.55 3.12 -20.54
CA LYS A 334 -12.34 4.04 -19.40
C LYS A 334 -10.86 4.22 -19.03
N SER A 335 -9.96 3.34 -19.49
CA SER A 335 -8.54 3.32 -19.13
C SER A 335 -7.63 4.08 -20.12
N SER A 336 -8.07 5.24 -20.60
CA SER A 336 -7.53 5.92 -21.79
C SER A 336 -6.12 6.54 -21.69
N ASN A 337 -5.23 6.09 -20.80
CA ASN A 337 -3.87 6.67 -20.72
C ASN A 337 -2.78 5.79 -20.08
N GLN A 338 -2.86 4.46 -20.21
CA GLN A 338 -1.83 3.56 -19.65
C GLN A 338 -1.25 2.62 -20.72
N PRO A 339 0.04 2.78 -21.12
CA PRO A 339 0.72 2.00 -22.17
C PRO A 339 0.74 0.47 -21.98
N GLU A 340 0.34 -0.01 -20.80
CA GLU A 340 0.03 -1.41 -20.49
C GLU A 340 -1.25 -1.93 -21.19
N THR A 341 -1.90 -1.11 -22.04
CA THR A 341 -3.14 -1.39 -22.82
C THR A 341 -3.07 -2.65 -23.70
N LEU A 342 -1.89 -3.25 -23.84
CA LEU A 342 -1.58 -4.41 -24.66
C LEU A 342 -0.93 -5.55 -23.86
N GLU A 343 -1.20 -5.65 -22.55
CA GLU A 343 -0.82 -6.81 -21.75
C GLU A 343 -1.60 -8.08 -22.14
N ILE A 344 -1.77 -8.36 -23.44
CA ILE A 344 -2.18 -9.67 -23.92
C ILE A 344 -3.57 -10.09 -23.40
N LEU A 345 -4.46 -9.11 -23.25
CA LEU A 345 -5.76 -9.29 -22.62
C LEU A 345 -6.85 -9.75 -23.58
N SER A 346 -6.42 -10.49 -24.58
CA SER A 346 -6.52 -11.94 -24.51
C SER A 346 -5.83 -12.42 -25.77
N LEU A 347 -5.00 -13.44 -25.71
CA LEU A 347 -5.01 -14.35 -26.86
C LEU A 347 -6.34 -15.09 -26.82
N PHE A 348 -7.41 -14.41 -27.23
CA PHE A 348 -8.63 -15.01 -27.74
C PHE A 348 -9.26 -16.12 -26.90
N ILE A 349 -9.10 -16.19 -25.57
CA ILE A 349 -9.74 -17.26 -24.79
C ILE A 349 -9.50 -18.68 -25.39
N ASP A 350 -8.35 -18.91 -26.05
CA ASP A 350 -8.00 -20.17 -26.74
C ASP A 350 -8.66 -20.46 -28.12
N GLY A 351 -8.86 -19.43 -28.96
CA GLY A 351 -8.88 -19.61 -30.43
C GLY A 351 -10.21 -20.05 -31.09
N LYS A 352 -11.37 -19.75 -30.48
CA LYS A 352 -12.69 -20.10 -31.05
C LYS A 352 -13.62 -18.94 -31.44
N TYR A 353 -13.37 -17.71 -30.99
CA TYR A 353 -14.28 -16.59 -31.31
C TYR A 353 -13.85 -15.79 -32.55
N LYS A 354 -14.84 -15.42 -33.38
CA LYS A 354 -14.71 -14.46 -34.50
C LYS A 354 -15.30 -13.12 -34.07
N ILE A 355 -14.47 -12.18 -33.64
CA ILE A 355 -14.83 -10.76 -33.63
C ILE A 355 -13.95 -10.06 -34.67
N GLU A 356 -14.56 -9.73 -35.81
CA GLU A 356 -13.87 -9.31 -37.04
C GLU A 356 -13.18 -7.94 -36.89
N GLU A 357 -13.71 -7.08 -36.02
CA GLU A 357 -13.21 -5.71 -35.78
C GLU A 357 -11.88 -5.68 -35.00
N HIS A 358 -11.73 -6.51 -33.96
CA HIS A 358 -10.48 -6.62 -33.19
C HIS A 358 -9.40 -7.42 -33.95
N LYS A 359 -9.81 -8.34 -34.83
CA LYS A 359 -8.90 -9.04 -35.76
C LYS A 359 -8.20 -8.03 -36.68
N ASN A 360 -8.93 -7.05 -37.20
CA ASN A 360 -8.37 -5.99 -38.05
C ASN A 360 -7.36 -5.13 -37.28
N ARG A 361 -7.69 -4.71 -36.06
CA ARG A 361 -6.77 -3.87 -35.25
C ARG A 361 -5.50 -4.62 -34.82
N PHE A 362 -5.61 -5.92 -34.53
CA PHE A 362 -4.44 -6.76 -34.29
C PHE A 362 -3.63 -7.02 -35.56
N GLN A 363 -4.29 -7.21 -36.71
CA GLN A 363 -3.63 -7.24 -38.00
C GLN A 363 -2.90 -5.94 -38.30
N GLU A 364 -3.50 -4.78 -38.05
CA GLU A 364 -2.86 -3.47 -38.23
C GLU A 364 -1.61 -3.32 -37.35
N ILE A 365 -1.66 -3.79 -36.10
CA ILE A 365 -0.47 -3.83 -35.22
C ILE A 365 0.59 -4.79 -35.81
N LEU A 366 0.22 -6.00 -36.22
CA LEU A 366 1.14 -6.96 -36.83
C LEU A 366 1.68 -6.54 -38.22
N GLU A 367 0.93 -5.76 -38.98
CA GLU A 367 1.31 -5.20 -40.28
C GLU A 367 2.22 -3.98 -40.06
N SER A 368 2.00 -3.20 -38.99
CA SER A 368 2.99 -2.23 -38.51
C SER A 368 4.32 -2.89 -38.09
N PHE A 369 4.28 -4.19 -37.77
CA PHE A 369 5.43 -5.06 -37.49
C PHE A 369 6.16 -5.62 -38.71
N GLU A 370 5.61 -5.52 -39.91
CA GLU A 370 6.34 -5.95 -41.11
C GLU A 370 7.45 -4.95 -41.50
N ASN A 371 7.42 -3.74 -40.92
CA ASN A 371 8.33 -2.63 -41.25
C ASN A 371 9.20 -2.01 -40.09
N PRO A 372 9.34 -2.55 -38.86
CA PRO A 372 10.32 -2.05 -37.88
C PRO A 372 11.76 -2.43 -38.23
N LEU A 373 11.95 -3.59 -38.87
CA LEU A 373 13.26 -4.13 -39.21
C LEU A 373 13.98 -3.31 -40.30
N GLU A 374 13.23 -2.61 -41.15
CA GLU A 374 13.78 -1.70 -42.15
C GLU A 374 13.88 -0.26 -41.64
N LYS A 375 13.01 0.15 -40.69
CA LYS A 375 12.93 1.52 -40.18
C LYS A 375 13.89 1.80 -39.02
N PHE A 376 14.28 0.77 -38.26
CA PHE A 376 15.18 0.90 -37.12
C PHE A 376 16.50 0.17 -37.37
N LEU A 377 17.50 0.90 -37.86
CA LEU A 377 18.87 0.42 -38.07
C LEU A 377 19.66 0.18 -36.77
N ASP A 378 19.10 0.55 -35.61
CA ASP A 378 19.75 0.47 -34.29
C ASP A 378 18.97 -0.47 -33.35
N PRO A 379 19.57 -1.59 -32.90
CA PRO A 379 18.97 -2.53 -31.94
C PRO A 379 18.49 -1.87 -30.64
N GLY A 380 19.13 -0.79 -30.18
CA GLY A 380 18.72 -0.08 -28.97
C GLY A 380 17.35 0.60 -29.12
N LYS A 381 17.08 1.21 -30.28
CA LYS A 381 15.81 1.89 -30.55
C LYS A 381 14.64 0.93 -30.72
N ILE A 382 14.90 -0.32 -31.09
CA ILE A 382 13.87 -1.35 -31.24
C ILE A 382 13.34 -1.80 -29.87
N LEU A 383 14.17 -1.78 -28.83
CA LEU A 383 13.74 -2.11 -27.47
C LEU A 383 12.82 -1.03 -26.87
N ASP A 384 13.01 0.22 -27.27
CA ASP A 384 12.12 1.33 -26.93
C ASP A 384 10.82 1.33 -27.75
N SER A 385 10.66 0.39 -28.69
CA SER A 385 9.43 0.28 -29.45
C SER A 385 8.24 -0.05 -28.53
N PRO A 386 7.04 0.49 -28.83
CA PRO A 386 5.86 0.27 -28.01
C PRO A 386 5.59 -1.21 -27.72
N PHE A 387 5.83 -2.10 -28.69
CA PHE A 387 5.65 -3.54 -28.52
C PHE A 387 6.67 -4.18 -27.60
N MET A 388 7.97 -3.88 -27.74
CA MET A 388 8.99 -4.50 -26.89
C MET A 388 8.83 -4.03 -25.44
N ALA A 389 8.53 -2.75 -25.25
CA ALA A 389 8.15 -2.18 -23.97
C ALA A 389 6.90 -2.88 -23.38
N THR A 390 5.89 -3.12 -24.21
CA THR A 390 4.68 -3.85 -23.81
C THR A 390 5.02 -5.30 -23.43
N LEU A 391 5.72 -6.03 -24.30
CA LEU A 391 6.11 -7.43 -24.11
C LEU A 391 6.86 -7.64 -22.79
N ALA A 392 7.73 -6.69 -22.46
CA ALA A 392 8.47 -6.65 -21.20
C ALA A 392 7.58 -6.34 -19.98
N ALA A 393 6.62 -5.42 -20.12
CA ALA A 393 5.71 -5.03 -19.04
C ALA A 393 4.75 -6.15 -18.60
N ILE A 394 4.54 -7.15 -19.47
CA ILE A 394 3.66 -8.27 -19.19
C ILE A 394 4.15 -9.09 -17.99
N LYS A 395 3.32 -9.31 -16.97
CA LYS A 395 3.69 -10.09 -15.77
C LYS A 395 3.42 -11.59 -15.93
N ASN A 396 2.40 -11.97 -16.71
CA ASN A 396 2.00 -13.36 -16.86
C ASN A 396 2.78 -14.07 -18.00
N ASN A 397 3.42 -15.19 -17.65
CA ASN A 397 4.27 -15.96 -18.57
C ASN A 397 3.49 -16.78 -19.60
N ASP A 398 2.29 -17.28 -19.27
CA ASP A 398 1.47 -18.04 -20.21
C ASP A 398 0.98 -17.15 -21.35
N THR A 399 0.63 -15.91 -21.03
CA THR A 399 0.22 -14.94 -22.03
C THR A 399 1.38 -14.55 -22.94
N LYS A 400 2.58 -14.33 -22.39
CA LYS A 400 3.81 -14.15 -23.19
C LYS A 400 4.05 -15.34 -24.13
N LYS A 401 3.91 -16.57 -23.62
CA LYS A 401 4.06 -17.80 -24.42
C LYS A 401 3.14 -17.80 -25.63
N ASN A 402 1.87 -17.53 -25.41
CA ASN A 402 0.86 -17.59 -26.44
C ASN A 402 1.13 -16.55 -27.56
N ILE A 403 1.65 -15.35 -27.22
CA ILE A 403 2.06 -14.35 -28.22
C ILE A 403 3.18 -14.93 -29.08
N LEU A 404 4.20 -15.46 -28.43
CA LEU A 404 5.35 -16.05 -29.09
C LEU A 404 4.93 -17.19 -30.04
N ASP A 405 4.08 -18.11 -29.59
CA ASP A 405 3.55 -19.21 -30.40
C ASP A 405 2.72 -18.70 -31.60
N TYR A 406 1.92 -17.65 -31.41
CA TYR A 406 1.13 -17.04 -32.50
C TYR A 406 2.04 -16.41 -33.57
N ILE A 407 3.04 -15.63 -33.16
CA ILE A 407 3.95 -14.98 -34.11
C ILE A 407 4.73 -16.06 -34.86
N LYS A 408 5.24 -17.06 -34.17
CA LYS A 408 5.94 -18.20 -34.79
C LYS A 408 5.10 -18.89 -35.86
N LYS A 409 3.80 -19.09 -35.59
CA LYS A 409 2.87 -19.76 -36.52
C LYS A 409 2.55 -18.90 -37.75
N ASN A 410 2.39 -17.59 -37.58
CA ASN A 410 1.84 -16.72 -38.63
C ASN A 410 2.87 -15.84 -39.34
N LYS A 411 4.08 -15.69 -38.80
CA LYS A 411 5.16 -14.81 -39.31
C LYS A 411 6.54 -15.49 -39.17
N SER A 412 6.70 -16.68 -39.75
CA SER A 412 7.93 -17.49 -39.68
C SER A 412 9.21 -16.74 -40.11
N ASP A 413 9.09 -15.84 -41.08
CA ASP A 413 10.26 -15.19 -41.70
C ASP A 413 10.76 -14.00 -40.88
N ALA A 414 9.87 -13.35 -40.12
CA ALA A 414 10.21 -12.28 -39.16
C ALA A 414 10.61 -12.84 -37.78
N TRP A 415 10.24 -14.10 -37.51
CA TRP A 415 10.40 -14.75 -36.21
C TRP A 415 11.85 -14.82 -35.72
N LEU A 416 12.79 -15.24 -36.57
CA LEU A 416 14.21 -15.34 -36.21
C LEU A 416 14.81 -13.97 -35.86
N LYS A 417 14.42 -12.92 -36.58
CA LYS A 417 14.84 -11.54 -36.29
C LYS A 417 14.25 -11.05 -34.98
N LEU A 418 13.02 -11.43 -34.66
CA LEU A 418 12.37 -11.04 -33.40
C LEU A 418 13.12 -11.57 -32.18
N TYR A 419 13.61 -12.81 -32.22
CA TYR A 419 14.40 -13.39 -31.15
C TYR A 419 15.71 -12.64 -30.90
N HIS A 420 16.31 -12.05 -31.93
CA HIS A 420 17.46 -11.16 -31.76
C HIS A 420 17.14 -10.04 -30.77
N TYR A 421 15.97 -9.41 -30.85
CA TYR A 421 15.60 -8.32 -29.96
C TYR A 421 15.04 -8.80 -28.62
N ILE A 422 14.23 -9.86 -28.60
CA ILE A 422 13.66 -10.40 -27.36
C ILE A 422 14.77 -10.84 -26.39
N ALA A 423 15.86 -11.40 -26.90
CA ALA A 423 17.00 -11.80 -26.07
C ALA A 423 17.67 -10.66 -25.30
N HIS A 424 17.47 -9.41 -25.75
CA HIS A 424 17.98 -8.21 -25.10
C HIS A 424 16.98 -7.61 -24.09
N ILE A 425 15.75 -8.13 -24.00
CA ILE A 425 14.76 -7.70 -23.00
C ILE A 425 15.13 -8.28 -21.63
N ASP A 426 15.04 -7.44 -20.60
CA ASP A 426 15.37 -7.81 -19.22
C ASP A 426 14.30 -8.69 -18.53
N ASP A 427 13.81 -9.73 -19.20
CA ASP A 427 12.80 -10.66 -18.72
C ASP A 427 13.29 -12.11 -18.66
N THR A 428 13.08 -12.77 -17.52
CA THR A 428 13.61 -14.13 -17.25
C THR A 428 12.91 -15.20 -18.06
N TYR A 429 11.61 -15.05 -18.29
CA TYR A 429 10.83 -16.02 -19.04
C TYR A 429 11.15 -15.92 -20.54
N LEU A 430 11.14 -14.71 -21.09
CA LEU A 430 11.47 -14.45 -22.49
C LEU A 430 12.89 -14.88 -22.83
N TRP A 431 13.86 -14.63 -21.93
CA TRP A 431 15.23 -15.13 -22.07
C TRP A 431 15.26 -16.65 -22.25
N ALA A 432 14.60 -17.40 -21.37
CA ALA A 432 14.61 -18.86 -21.39
C ALA A 432 13.91 -19.43 -22.64
N GLN A 433 12.80 -18.82 -23.06
CA GLN A 433 12.10 -19.22 -24.30
C GLN A 433 12.95 -18.93 -25.54
N THR A 434 13.61 -17.77 -25.58
CA THR A 434 14.41 -17.33 -26.72
C THR A 434 15.67 -18.16 -26.89
N THR A 435 16.45 -18.30 -25.82
CA THR A 435 17.69 -19.08 -25.85
C THR A 435 17.40 -20.56 -26.15
N GLY A 436 16.38 -21.15 -25.52
CA GLY A 436 16.00 -22.54 -25.76
C GLY A 436 15.46 -22.81 -27.17
N ALA A 437 14.75 -21.85 -27.77
CA ALA A 437 14.29 -21.97 -29.16
C ALA A 437 15.43 -21.78 -30.15
N LEU A 438 16.24 -20.72 -30.02
CA LEU A 438 17.37 -20.45 -30.90
C LEU A 438 18.44 -21.53 -30.83
N GLN A 439 18.68 -22.12 -29.66
CA GLN A 439 19.62 -23.25 -29.52
C GLN A 439 19.21 -24.45 -30.39
N LYS A 440 17.91 -24.63 -30.67
CA LYS A 440 17.40 -25.70 -31.53
C LYS A 440 17.26 -25.27 -33.00
N GLU A 441 16.82 -24.04 -33.23
CA GLU A 441 16.42 -23.55 -34.56
C GLU A 441 17.58 -22.90 -35.31
N ASN A 442 18.44 -22.14 -34.62
CA ASN A 442 19.58 -21.43 -35.22
C ASN A 442 20.67 -21.10 -34.19
N PRO A 443 21.59 -22.06 -33.91
CA PRO A 443 22.66 -21.88 -32.94
C PRO A 443 23.63 -20.74 -33.30
N ALA A 444 23.87 -20.49 -34.58
CA ALA A 444 24.76 -19.42 -35.03
C ALA A 444 24.23 -18.04 -34.63
N LEU A 445 22.94 -17.79 -34.86
CA LEU A 445 22.28 -16.55 -34.44
C LEU A 445 22.27 -16.39 -32.92
N LEU A 446 22.09 -17.49 -32.17
CA LEU A 446 22.23 -17.45 -30.71
C LEU A 446 23.63 -16.95 -30.34
N MET A 447 24.69 -17.50 -30.91
CA MET A 447 26.07 -17.09 -30.61
C MET A 447 26.32 -15.62 -30.90
N ASP A 448 25.80 -15.09 -32.01
CA ASP A 448 25.91 -13.66 -32.33
C ASP A 448 25.24 -12.77 -31.27
N ILE A 449 24.06 -13.17 -30.79
CA ILE A 449 23.33 -12.47 -29.71
C ILE A 449 24.10 -12.56 -28.38
N LEU A 450 24.60 -13.74 -28.03
CA LEU A 450 25.36 -13.91 -26.79
C LEU A 450 26.63 -13.04 -26.81
N ASN A 451 27.31 -12.97 -27.95
CA ASN A 451 28.47 -12.10 -28.13
C ASN A 451 28.10 -10.61 -28.04
N SER A 452 26.99 -10.17 -28.64
CA SER A 452 26.55 -8.77 -28.54
C SER A 452 26.28 -8.36 -27.10
N ILE A 453 25.57 -9.21 -26.33
CA ILE A 453 25.27 -8.98 -24.91
C ILE A 453 26.56 -8.98 -24.09
N PHE A 454 27.48 -9.91 -24.36
CA PHE A 454 28.75 -10.01 -23.64
C PHE A 454 29.66 -8.79 -23.85
N LEU A 455 29.67 -8.23 -25.06
CA LEU A 455 30.47 -7.06 -25.41
C LEU A 455 29.88 -5.75 -24.86
N SER A 456 28.56 -5.66 -24.71
CA SER A 456 27.84 -4.44 -24.28
C SER A 456 26.98 -4.66 -23.01
N PRO A 457 27.59 -5.00 -21.87
CA PRO A 457 26.85 -5.36 -20.66
C PRO A 457 26.07 -4.18 -20.05
N ASP A 458 26.56 -2.95 -20.25
CA ASP A 458 25.93 -1.69 -19.84
C ASP A 458 24.58 -1.44 -20.51
N LYS A 459 24.41 -1.89 -21.76
CA LYS A 459 23.17 -1.72 -22.52
C LYS A 459 22.08 -2.72 -22.14
N PHE A 460 22.48 -3.95 -21.75
CA PHE A 460 21.54 -5.06 -21.51
C PHE A 460 21.81 -5.74 -20.18
N PRO A 461 21.65 -5.02 -19.05
CA PRO A 461 22.18 -5.47 -17.78
C PRO A 461 21.52 -6.76 -17.26
N GLY A 462 20.21 -6.92 -17.40
CA GLY A 462 19.51 -8.14 -16.97
C GLY A 462 19.81 -9.34 -17.86
N SER A 463 19.85 -9.13 -19.18
CA SER A 463 20.22 -10.16 -20.16
C SER A 463 21.66 -10.64 -19.97
N PHE A 464 22.60 -9.72 -19.74
CA PHE A 464 23.98 -10.04 -19.43
C PHE A 464 24.13 -10.83 -18.12
N TYR A 465 23.41 -10.45 -17.06
CA TYR A 465 23.38 -11.23 -15.82
C TYR A 465 22.91 -12.68 -16.05
N ARG A 466 21.86 -12.87 -16.86
CA ARG A 466 21.33 -14.21 -17.18
C ARG A 466 22.30 -15.03 -18.03
N LEU A 467 22.97 -14.39 -19.00
CA LEU A 467 24.02 -15.00 -19.81
C LEU A 467 25.14 -15.57 -18.92
N ILE A 468 25.71 -14.77 -18.02
CA ILE A 468 26.74 -15.21 -17.08
C ILE A 468 26.24 -16.40 -16.26
N ARG A 469 25.03 -16.27 -15.70
CA ARG A 469 24.43 -17.31 -14.85
C ARG A 469 24.27 -18.64 -15.59
N ASP A 470 23.76 -18.59 -16.81
CA ASP A 470 23.45 -19.77 -17.60
C ASP A 470 24.72 -20.40 -18.21
N ALA A 471 25.71 -19.59 -18.60
CA ALA A 471 27.02 -20.07 -19.05
C ALA A 471 27.81 -20.78 -17.94
N ILE A 472 27.84 -20.20 -16.73
CA ILE A 472 28.51 -20.85 -15.58
C ILE A 472 27.79 -22.14 -15.17
N ASN A 473 26.46 -22.17 -15.30
CA ASN A 473 25.64 -23.35 -14.99
C ASN A 473 25.56 -24.37 -16.12
N ASP A 474 26.38 -24.24 -17.18
CA ASP A 474 26.44 -25.15 -18.34
C ASP A 474 25.09 -25.30 -19.06
N LYS A 475 24.24 -24.27 -19.02
CA LYS A 475 22.97 -24.25 -19.76
C LYS A 475 23.13 -23.72 -21.18
N ILE A 476 24.15 -22.90 -21.40
CA ILE A 476 24.47 -22.29 -22.69
C ILE A 476 25.98 -22.43 -22.89
N GLU A 477 26.39 -22.84 -24.08
CA GLU A 477 27.79 -22.85 -24.49
C GLU A 477 28.17 -21.50 -25.12
N LEU A 478 29.31 -20.97 -24.71
CA LEU A 478 29.90 -19.77 -25.28
C LEU A 478 30.90 -20.15 -26.37
N SER A 479 31.39 -19.15 -27.12
CA SER A 479 32.35 -19.41 -28.19
C SER A 479 33.63 -19.99 -27.60
N GLU A 480 34.36 -20.78 -28.38
CA GLU A 480 35.63 -21.37 -27.95
C GLU A 480 36.66 -20.32 -27.48
N SER A 481 36.51 -19.08 -27.95
CA SER A 481 37.32 -17.92 -27.56
C SER A 481 36.95 -17.30 -26.20
N VAL A 482 35.82 -17.64 -25.59
CA VAL A 482 35.34 -17.05 -24.33
C VAL A 482 35.33 -18.11 -23.25
N SER A 483 36.31 -18.04 -22.34
CA SER A 483 36.39 -18.97 -21.21
C SER A 483 35.40 -18.59 -20.10
N LYS A 484 35.07 -19.55 -19.21
CA LYS A 484 34.30 -19.26 -17.98
C LYS A 484 35.00 -18.25 -17.06
N ILE A 485 36.32 -18.14 -17.18
CA ILE A 485 37.12 -17.14 -16.47
C ILE A 485 36.86 -15.74 -17.02
N ASP A 486 36.80 -15.59 -18.35
CA ASP A 486 36.48 -14.31 -19.00
C ASP A 486 35.06 -13.85 -18.63
N VAL A 487 34.14 -14.79 -18.51
CA VAL A 487 32.78 -14.55 -17.99
C VAL A 487 32.81 -14.00 -16.57
N LEU A 488 33.58 -14.61 -15.68
CA LEU A 488 33.74 -14.13 -14.30
C LEU A 488 34.39 -12.74 -14.23
N ARG A 489 35.45 -12.50 -15.03
CA ARG A 489 36.12 -11.19 -15.12
C ARG A 489 35.13 -10.10 -15.53
N LYS A 490 34.36 -10.35 -16.60
CA LYS A 490 33.37 -9.40 -17.11
C LYS A 490 32.21 -9.19 -16.11
N ALA A 491 31.80 -10.22 -15.38
CA ALA A 491 30.78 -10.13 -14.33
C ALA A 491 31.18 -9.19 -13.16
N ILE A 492 32.46 -9.23 -12.76
CA ILE A 492 33.00 -8.36 -11.71
C ILE A 492 33.03 -6.89 -12.18
N PHE A 493 33.53 -6.64 -13.39
CA PHE A 493 33.52 -5.29 -13.95
C PHE A 493 32.10 -4.74 -14.13
N PHE A 494 31.17 -5.60 -14.52
CA PHE A 494 29.76 -5.22 -14.63
C PHE A 494 29.12 -4.87 -13.28
N LEU A 495 29.49 -5.55 -12.18
CA LEU A 495 29.06 -5.15 -10.84
C LEU A 495 29.44 -3.71 -10.49
N GLU A 496 30.61 -3.25 -10.94
CA GLU A 496 31.07 -1.86 -10.74
C GLU A 496 30.24 -0.86 -11.55
N ILE A 497 29.90 -1.20 -12.79
CA ILE A 497 29.07 -0.34 -13.65
C ILE A 497 27.66 -0.22 -13.07
N VAL A 498 27.11 -1.33 -12.60
CA VAL A 498 25.70 -1.46 -12.20
C VAL A 498 25.44 -0.90 -10.80
N SER A 499 26.42 -0.93 -9.89
CA SER A 499 26.27 -0.38 -8.52
C SER A 499 25.90 1.11 -8.51
N VAL A 500 26.21 1.84 -9.59
CA VAL A 500 25.95 3.28 -9.76
C VAL A 500 24.59 3.56 -10.42
N ASN A 501 23.95 2.58 -11.09
CA ASN A 501 22.72 2.80 -11.87
C ASN A 501 21.44 2.48 -11.05
N PRO A 502 20.57 3.47 -10.75
CA PRO A 502 19.33 3.28 -9.97
C PRO A 502 18.34 2.26 -10.58
N HIS A 503 18.34 2.11 -11.91
CA HIS A 503 17.41 1.24 -12.64
C HIS A 503 17.75 -0.25 -12.53
N THR A 504 18.87 -0.61 -11.91
CA THR A 504 19.38 -1.99 -11.84
C THR A 504 19.28 -2.62 -10.44
N LYS A 505 18.49 -2.03 -9.54
CA LYS A 505 18.37 -2.43 -8.12
C LYS A 505 18.10 -3.94 -7.92
N THR A 506 17.27 -4.55 -8.76
CA THR A 506 16.97 -6.00 -8.70
C THR A 506 18.20 -6.85 -9.03
N ILE A 507 19.00 -6.42 -10.01
CA ILE A 507 20.23 -7.08 -10.43
C ILE A 507 21.27 -6.94 -9.30
N GLN A 508 21.41 -5.73 -8.72
CA GLN A 508 22.29 -5.48 -7.57
C GLN A 508 22.01 -6.43 -6.39
N GLN A 509 20.75 -6.78 -6.15
CA GLN A 509 20.37 -7.72 -5.08
C GLN A 509 20.64 -9.20 -5.44
N ASN A 510 20.64 -9.56 -6.72
CA ASN A 510 20.74 -10.95 -7.16
C ASN A 510 22.16 -11.37 -7.53
N VAL A 511 23.02 -10.44 -7.95
CA VAL A 511 24.41 -10.75 -8.32
C VAL A 511 25.23 -11.28 -7.12
N PRO A 512 25.15 -10.73 -5.90
CA PRO A 512 25.85 -11.31 -4.74
C PRO A 512 25.45 -12.76 -4.46
N LYS A 513 24.15 -13.08 -4.63
CA LYS A 513 23.62 -14.45 -4.48
C LYS A 513 24.20 -15.38 -5.52
N PHE A 514 24.34 -14.91 -6.77
CA PHE A 514 24.94 -15.68 -7.85
C PHE A 514 26.40 -16.06 -7.54
N PHE A 515 27.22 -15.11 -7.08
CA PHE A 515 28.59 -15.42 -6.67
C PHE A 515 28.65 -16.39 -5.48
N ALA A 516 27.61 -16.40 -4.61
CA ALA A 516 27.51 -17.32 -3.49
C ALA A 516 27.10 -18.75 -3.89
N GLU A 517 26.63 -18.96 -5.13
CA GLU A 517 26.33 -20.30 -5.65
C GLU A 517 27.57 -21.18 -5.62
N LYS A 518 27.45 -22.43 -5.15
CA LYS A 518 28.57 -23.36 -4.93
C LYS A 518 29.48 -23.50 -6.15
N LYS A 519 28.91 -23.53 -7.36
CA LYS A 519 29.64 -23.70 -8.62
C LYS A 519 30.42 -22.44 -9.00
N CYS A 520 29.78 -21.27 -8.93
CA CYS A 520 30.41 -19.98 -9.20
C CYS A 520 31.52 -19.68 -8.19
N ASN A 521 31.24 -19.90 -6.90
CA ASN A 521 32.22 -19.75 -5.83
C ASN A 521 33.44 -20.64 -6.07
N LYS A 522 33.26 -21.93 -6.38
CA LYS A 522 34.37 -22.83 -6.68
C LYS A 522 35.21 -22.34 -7.88
N LEU A 523 34.58 -22.04 -9.02
CA LEU A 523 35.30 -21.52 -10.20
C LEU A 523 36.07 -20.24 -9.90
N PHE A 524 35.48 -19.35 -9.12
CA PHE A 524 36.11 -18.10 -8.72
C PHE A 524 37.30 -18.32 -7.78
N LEU A 525 37.19 -19.25 -6.82
CA LEU A 525 38.30 -19.65 -5.95
C LEU A 525 39.45 -20.27 -6.73
N ASP A 526 39.14 -21.18 -7.65
CA ASP A 526 40.13 -21.85 -8.49
C ASP A 526 40.86 -20.81 -9.35
N TYR A 527 40.12 -19.83 -9.91
CA TYR A 527 40.70 -18.72 -10.68
C TYR A 527 41.66 -17.87 -9.84
N ILE A 528 41.26 -17.42 -8.64
CA ILE A 528 42.12 -16.61 -7.75
C ILE A 528 43.42 -17.35 -7.40
N GLN A 529 43.38 -18.68 -7.26
CA GLN A 529 44.59 -19.45 -6.95
C GLN A 529 45.58 -19.50 -8.11
N THR A 530 45.11 -19.30 -9.34
CA THR A 530 45.93 -19.42 -10.57
C THR A 530 46.25 -18.09 -11.26
N ALA A 531 45.56 -17.01 -10.89
CA ALA A 531 45.71 -15.70 -11.52
C ALA A 531 47.03 -15.00 -11.15
N SER A 532 47.49 -14.06 -11.97
CA SER A 532 48.64 -13.21 -11.61
C SER A 532 48.24 -12.13 -10.59
N LYS A 533 49.23 -11.50 -9.94
CA LYS A 533 48.99 -10.38 -9.02
C LYS A 533 48.33 -9.21 -9.76
N GLU A 534 48.82 -8.91 -10.96
CA GLU A 534 48.34 -7.82 -11.82
C GLU A 534 46.89 -8.04 -12.24
N GLU A 535 46.44 -9.29 -12.39
CA GLU A 535 45.06 -9.63 -12.72
C GLU A 535 44.10 -9.50 -11.52
N ILE A 536 44.58 -9.79 -10.31
CA ILE A 536 43.76 -9.78 -9.07
C ILE A 536 43.72 -8.39 -8.41
N GLU A 537 44.77 -7.58 -8.55
CA GLU A 537 44.88 -6.29 -7.87
C GLU A 537 43.76 -5.29 -8.22
N PRO A 538 43.36 -5.09 -9.50
CA PRO A 538 42.23 -4.21 -9.85
C PRO A 538 40.90 -4.71 -9.27
N ILE A 539 40.65 -6.02 -9.37
CA ILE A 539 39.46 -6.70 -8.83
C ILE A 539 39.38 -6.50 -7.31
N PHE A 540 40.51 -6.69 -6.63
CA PHE A 540 40.60 -6.54 -5.18
C PHE A 540 40.38 -5.09 -4.74
N ARG A 541 41.00 -4.11 -5.41
CA ARG A 541 40.83 -2.68 -5.10
C ARG A 541 39.39 -2.23 -5.30
N SER A 542 38.74 -2.67 -6.38
CA SER A 542 37.33 -2.40 -6.64
C SER A 542 36.41 -2.92 -5.53
N LEU A 543 36.55 -4.21 -5.17
CA LEU A 543 35.75 -4.85 -4.12
C LEU A 543 36.00 -4.30 -2.70
N THR A 544 37.16 -3.67 -2.48
CA THR A 544 37.53 -3.08 -1.18
C THR A 544 37.28 -1.58 -1.08
N SER A 545 37.12 -0.91 -2.22
CA SER A 545 36.61 0.46 -2.29
C SER A 545 35.22 0.53 -1.64
N ARG A 546 34.96 1.61 -0.89
CA ARG A 546 33.89 1.72 0.12
C ARG A 546 32.47 1.65 -0.47
N ASP A 547 31.99 0.47 -0.81
CA ASP A 547 30.57 0.23 -1.05
C ASP A 547 29.99 -0.64 0.09
N GLU A 548 29.09 -0.06 0.89
CA GLU A 548 28.37 -0.72 1.99
C GLU A 548 27.39 -1.80 1.48
N ARG A 549 27.22 -1.93 0.15
CA ARG A 549 26.15 -2.71 -0.49
C ARG A 549 26.55 -4.13 -0.94
N LEU A 550 27.84 -4.46 -1.00
CA LEU A 550 28.28 -5.85 -1.23
C LEU A 550 28.12 -6.65 0.08
N GLU A 551 27.15 -7.56 0.11
CA GLU A 551 26.86 -8.42 1.27
C GLU A 551 28.13 -8.96 1.95
N SER A 552 28.16 -8.85 3.29
CA SER A 552 29.29 -9.17 4.16
C SER A 552 29.89 -10.56 3.95
N LYS A 553 29.11 -11.54 3.48
CA LYS A 553 29.56 -12.92 3.25
C LYS A 553 30.41 -13.09 1.98
N MET A 554 30.01 -12.47 0.87
CA MET A 554 30.78 -12.53 -0.38
C MET A 554 32.10 -11.80 -0.20
N ARG A 555 32.03 -10.57 0.31
CA ARG A 555 33.20 -9.76 0.63
C ARG A 555 34.15 -10.50 1.58
N ALA A 556 33.65 -11.12 2.64
CA ALA A 556 34.48 -11.91 3.57
C ALA A 556 35.12 -13.15 2.91
N ALA A 557 34.40 -13.84 2.03
CA ALA A 557 34.93 -15.00 1.30
C ALA A 557 36.07 -14.59 0.36
N ILE A 558 35.86 -13.55 -0.45
CA ILE A 558 36.87 -13.01 -1.37
C ILE A 558 38.06 -12.47 -0.59
N LEU A 559 37.83 -11.65 0.44
CA LEU A 559 38.89 -11.10 1.29
C LEU A 559 39.74 -12.21 1.92
N ARG A 560 39.13 -13.27 2.47
CA ARG A 560 39.86 -14.39 3.09
C ARG A 560 40.79 -15.10 2.11
N VAL A 561 40.34 -15.27 0.86
CA VAL A 561 41.09 -15.99 -0.17
C VAL A 561 42.19 -15.10 -0.73
N VAL A 562 41.91 -13.83 -1.01
CA VAL A 562 42.93 -12.86 -1.41
C VAL A 562 43.92 -12.60 -0.28
N SER A 563 43.51 -12.64 0.99
CA SER A 563 44.43 -12.60 2.16
C SER A 563 45.41 -13.76 2.18
N ARG A 564 44.95 -14.94 1.77
CA ARG A 564 45.78 -16.15 1.74
C ARG A 564 46.72 -16.19 0.53
N SER A 565 46.23 -15.78 -0.64
CA SER A 565 46.98 -15.87 -1.90
C SER A 565 47.81 -14.61 -2.21
N TYR A 566 47.39 -13.42 -1.77
CA TYR A 566 48.05 -12.12 -2.01
C TYR A 566 48.05 -11.21 -0.76
N PRO A 567 48.78 -11.56 0.31
CA PRO A 567 48.77 -10.83 1.59
C PRO A 567 49.13 -9.34 1.49
N VAL A 568 49.96 -8.97 0.50
CA VAL A 568 50.48 -7.61 0.30
C VAL A 568 49.36 -6.60 -0.02
N LEU A 569 48.23 -7.05 -0.59
CA LEU A 569 47.14 -6.16 -1.00
C LEU A 569 46.29 -5.62 0.19
N ILE A 570 46.39 -6.19 1.39
CA ILE A 570 45.44 -5.96 2.50
C ILE A 570 45.95 -5.00 3.60
N LYS A 571 47.21 -4.56 3.56
CA LYS A 571 47.73 -3.60 4.54
C LYS A 571 46.97 -2.26 4.44
N ARG A 572 46.03 -2.01 5.36
CA ARG A 572 45.40 -0.69 5.55
C ARG A 572 46.32 0.19 6.39
N VAL A 573 46.36 1.48 6.06
CA VAL A 573 46.84 2.53 6.96
C VAL A 573 45.67 2.88 7.87
N GLU A 574 45.78 2.60 9.18
CA GLU A 574 44.80 3.05 10.19
C GLU A 574 45.07 4.52 10.53
N ILE A 575 44.01 5.34 10.54
CA ILE A 575 44.08 6.71 11.06
C ILE A 575 44.02 6.59 12.59
N PRO A 576 44.98 7.14 13.35
CA PRO A 576 44.97 7.01 14.81
C PRO A 576 43.71 7.59 15.46
N TYR A 577 43.16 6.90 16.47
CA TYR A 577 41.87 7.27 17.09
C TYR A 577 41.88 8.67 17.74
N TRP A 578 43.06 9.14 18.16
CA TRP A 578 43.23 10.45 18.77
C TRP A 578 43.03 11.60 17.79
N GLU A 579 43.16 11.41 16.48
CA GLU A 579 42.87 12.45 15.48
C GLU A 579 41.38 12.80 15.36
N ASN A 580 40.49 12.04 16.02
CA ASN A 580 39.07 12.35 16.07
C ASN A 580 38.74 13.37 17.17
N GLU A 581 38.77 14.66 16.82
CA GLU A 581 38.51 15.78 17.75
C GLU A 581 37.13 15.71 18.44
N LYS A 582 36.12 15.14 17.76
CA LYS A 582 34.72 15.13 18.22
C LYS A 582 34.38 14.00 19.19
N ALA A 583 35.21 12.96 19.27
CA ALA A 583 34.99 11.83 20.16
C ALA A 583 35.75 11.99 21.48
N TYR A 584 35.19 11.47 22.57
CA TYR A 584 35.89 11.30 23.84
C TYR A 584 36.06 9.82 24.12
N TYR A 585 37.30 9.41 24.40
CA TYR A 585 37.63 8.03 24.69
C TYR A 585 37.89 7.79 26.18
N ILE A 586 37.58 6.58 26.64
CA ILE A 586 37.74 6.14 28.02
C ILE A 586 38.28 4.69 28.04
N THR A 587 39.08 4.34 29.06
CA THR A 587 39.55 2.96 29.24
C THR A 587 38.46 2.09 29.90
N GLY A 588 38.56 0.76 29.76
CA GLY A 588 37.57 -0.16 30.34
C GLY A 588 37.44 -0.05 31.86
N ILE A 589 38.54 0.23 32.55
CA ILE A 589 38.57 0.29 34.02
C ILE A 589 38.05 1.61 34.50
N SER A 590 38.41 2.69 33.81
CA SER A 590 37.83 4.01 34.05
C SER A 590 36.31 3.93 33.94
N LYS A 591 35.80 3.31 32.87
CA LYS A 591 34.36 3.11 32.67
C LYS A 591 33.75 2.30 33.82
N LYS A 592 34.38 1.18 34.19
CA LYS A 592 33.93 0.35 35.32
C LYS A 592 33.92 1.11 36.64
N ARG A 593 34.93 1.93 36.94
CA ARG A 593 34.97 2.76 38.15
C ARG A 593 33.81 3.77 38.20
N LEU A 594 33.47 4.37 37.07
CA LEU A 594 32.31 5.27 36.98
C LEU A 594 31.00 4.50 37.16
N GLU A 595 30.89 3.30 36.59
CA GLU A 595 29.74 2.40 36.77
C GLU A 595 29.58 1.99 38.25
N ASP A 596 30.66 1.57 38.91
CA ASP A 596 30.70 1.20 40.33
C ASP A 596 30.34 2.40 41.24
N GLU A 597 30.80 3.62 40.91
CA GLU A 597 30.45 4.84 41.64
C GLU A 597 28.96 5.17 41.50
N VAL A 598 28.40 5.05 40.28
CA VAL A 598 26.97 5.21 40.04
C VAL A 598 26.17 4.15 40.80
N GLU A 599 26.61 2.90 40.78
CA GLU A 599 25.94 1.82 41.48
C GLU A 599 25.94 2.05 42.99
N ASN A 600 27.06 2.45 43.57
CA ASN A 600 27.16 2.79 44.99
C ASN A 600 26.25 3.96 45.38
N ILE A 601 26.16 5.00 44.54
CA ILE A 601 25.25 6.13 44.80
C ILE A 601 23.79 5.66 44.79
N VAL A 602 23.40 4.86 43.79
CA VAL A 602 22.01 4.45 43.57
C VAL A 602 21.55 3.39 44.56
N ASN A 603 22.38 2.38 44.82
CA ASN A 603 21.99 1.19 45.58
C ASN A 603 22.35 1.27 47.07
N VAL A 604 23.27 2.15 47.48
CA VAL A 604 23.71 2.28 48.87
C VAL A 604 23.38 3.67 49.42
N LYS A 605 23.98 4.72 48.85
CA LYS A 605 23.90 6.07 49.44
C LYS A 605 22.51 6.70 49.37
N LEU A 606 21.79 6.55 48.25
CA LEU A 606 20.43 7.09 48.13
C LEU A 606 19.43 6.41 49.08
N PRO A 607 19.44 5.06 49.23
CA PRO A 607 18.66 4.39 50.28
C PRO A 607 19.02 4.81 51.70
N GLU A 608 20.30 4.96 52.03
CA GLU A 608 20.75 5.45 53.35
C GLU A 608 20.28 6.88 53.59
N ASN A 609 20.46 7.77 52.62
CA ASN A 609 19.97 9.14 52.67
C ASN A 609 18.43 9.19 52.81
N SER A 610 17.70 8.28 52.15
CA SER A 610 16.24 8.19 52.30
C SER A 610 15.81 7.77 53.71
N LYS A 611 16.59 6.91 54.39
CA LYS A 611 16.37 6.57 55.80
C LYS A 611 16.66 7.77 56.70
N ALA A 612 17.78 8.46 56.49
CA ALA A 612 18.14 9.65 57.23
C ALA A 612 17.09 10.77 57.10
N ILE A 613 16.51 10.95 55.91
CA ILE A 613 15.38 11.88 55.69
C ILE A 613 14.16 11.44 56.51
N GLY A 614 13.82 10.15 56.52
CA GLY A 614 12.69 9.62 57.28
C GLY A 614 12.87 9.75 58.80
N GLU A 615 14.09 9.53 59.30
CA GLU A 615 14.46 9.72 60.70
C GLU A 615 14.39 11.19 61.10
N ALA A 616 14.94 12.09 60.29
CA ALA A 616 14.85 13.53 60.49
C ALA A 616 13.39 14.04 60.45
N GLN A 617 12.53 13.45 59.61
CA GLN A 617 11.09 13.76 59.56
C GLN A 617 10.33 13.33 60.82
N ALA A 618 10.78 12.28 61.51
CA ALA A 618 10.14 11.77 62.72
C ALA A 618 10.44 12.61 63.97
N LEU A 619 11.45 13.49 63.92
CA LEU A 619 11.89 14.33 65.05
C LEU A 619 11.03 15.58 65.30
N GLY A 620 9.98 15.81 64.50
CA GLY A 620 9.01 16.89 64.74
C GLY A 620 9.18 18.07 63.78
N ASP A 621 9.03 19.30 64.30
CA ASP A 621 8.75 20.51 63.52
C ASP A 621 9.75 20.73 62.36
N LEU A 622 9.26 20.55 61.12
CA LEU A 622 10.08 20.44 59.92
C LEU A 622 10.67 21.78 59.47
N SER A 623 10.13 22.91 59.94
CA SER A 623 10.57 24.24 59.50
C SER A 623 11.85 24.75 60.16
N GLU A 624 12.33 24.09 61.22
CA GLU A 624 13.59 24.46 61.92
C GLU A 624 14.61 23.31 61.96
N ASN A 625 14.35 22.19 61.28
CA ASN A 625 15.20 21.01 61.34
C ASN A 625 16.37 21.07 60.35
N ALA A 626 17.52 21.56 60.81
CA ALA A 626 18.76 21.63 60.03
C ALA A 626 19.24 20.27 59.50
N GLU A 627 18.94 19.16 60.19
CA GLU A 627 19.30 17.81 59.75
C GLU A 627 18.45 17.37 58.55
N PHE A 628 17.18 17.77 58.51
CA PHE A 628 16.28 17.51 57.37
C PHE A 628 16.72 18.27 56.12
N ASP A 629 17.06 19.56 56.27
CA ASP A 629 17.54 20.38 55.15
C ASP A 629 18.88 19.85 54.60
N ALA A 630 19.83 19.54 55.48
CA ALA A 630 21.12 18.93 55.08
C ALA A 630 20.93 17.58 54.37
N ALA A 631 20.01 16.74 54.85
CA ALA A 631 19.72 15.44 54.22
C ALA A 631 19.07 15.62 52.83
N LYS A 632 18.22 16.63 52.63
CA LYS A 632 17.60 16.95 51.34
C LYS A 632 18.62 17.51 50.34
N GLU A 633 19.52 18.40 50.78
CA GLU A 633 20.63 18.90 49.96
C GLU A 633 21.56 17.76 49.53
N GLU A 634 21.91 16.86 50.45
CA GLU A 634 22.74 15.68 50.13
C GLU A 634 22.04 14.77 49.10
N ARG A 635 20.72 14.61 49.19
CA ARG A 635 19.94 13.86 48.20
C ARG A 635 20.05 14.48 46.81
N GLU A 636 19.95 15.80 46.72
CA GLU A 636 20.07 16.52 45.46
C GLU A 636 21.50 16.39 44.90
N ARG A 637 22.52 16.56 45.74
CA ARG A 637 23.93 16.38 45.37
C ARG A 637 24.22 14.98 44.82
N LEU A 638 23.71 13.93 45.49
CA LEU A 638 23.87 12.53 45.04
C LEU A 638 23.18 12.29 43.70
N ASN A 639 21.97 12.80 43.49
CA ASN A 639 21.25 12.66 42.22
C ASN A 639 21.94 13.41 41.07
N GLN A 640 22.40 14.63 41.32
CA GLN A 640 23.15 15.42 40.33
C GLN A 640 24.45 14.71 39.95
N ARG A 641 25.18 14.17 40.93
CA ARG A 641 26.40 13.38 40.70
C ARG A 641 26.11 12.14 39.85
N ALA A 642 25.12 11.33 40.22
CA ALA A 642 24.77 10.12 39.46
C ALA A 642 24.36 10.44 38.01
N LYS A 643 23.58 11.52 37.80
CA LYS A 643 23.17 11.96 36.46
C LYS A 643 24.37 12.41 35.61
N HIS A 644 25.29 13.17 36.20
CA HIS A 644 26.51 13.61 35.52
C HIS A 644 27.39 12.43 35.10
N LEU A 645 27.62 11.47 36.00
CA LEU A 645 28.41 10.28 35.71
C LEU A 645 27.80 9.41 34.60
N LYS A 646 26.47 9.22 34.59
CA LYS A 646 25.77 8.52 33.50
C LYS A 646 25.94 9.21 32.15
N SER A 647 25.81 10.54 32.12
CA SER A 647 26.01 11.32 30.89
C SER A 647 27.43 11.19 30.33
N ILE A 648 28.43 11.06 31.19
CA ILE A 648 29.83 10.83 30.79
C ILE A 648 29.99 9.44 30.18
N ILE A 649 29.43 8.41 30.82
CA ILE A 649 29.49 7.02 30.32
C ILE A 649 28.82 6.91 28.94
N GLU A 650 27.70 7.60 28.72
CA GLU A 650 26.97 7.60 27.45
C GLU A 650 27.69 8.37 26.33
N SER A 651 28.45 9.41 26.67
CA SER A 651 29.14 10.28 25.70
C SER A 651 30.57 9.85 25.37
N THR A 652 31.06 8.76 25.96
CA THR A 652 32.42 8.27 25.77
C THR A 652 32.46 6.94 25.02
N THR A 653 33.46 6.77 24.15
CA THR A 653 33.71 5.52 23.41
C THR A 653 34.78 4.70 24.13
N LEU A 654 34.52 3.41 24.33
CA LEU A 654 35.46 2.49 24.95
C LEU A 654 36.59 2.16 23.96
N ILE A 655 37.84 2.26 24.41
CA ILE A 655 38.98 1.71 23.66
C ILE A 655 39.24 0.28 24.15
N GLU A 656 38.98 -0.70 23.28
CA GLU A 656 39.13 -2.12 23.58
C GLU A 656 40.56 -2.65 23.28
N SER A 657 41.32 -1.93 22.45
CA SER A 657 42.66 -2.32 21.99
C SER A 657 43.67 -1.21 22.20
N ILE A 658 44.31 -1.20 23.38
CA ILE A 658 45.60 -0.52 23.56
C ILE A 658 46.66 -1.41 22.90
N ASN A 659 47.63 -0.85 22.18
CA ASN A 659 48.73 -1.65 21.65
C ASN A 659 49.54 -2.22 22.83
N ARG A 660 49.25 -3.49 23.20
CA ARG A 660 49.86 -4.18 24.35
C ARG A 660 51.37 -4.35 24.25
N ALA A 661 51.96 -4.08 23.09
CA ALA A 661 53.40 -4.15 22.90
C ALA A 661 54.16 -2.98 23.54
N GLY A 662 53.48 -1.91 24.01
CA GLY A 662 54.13 -0.76 24.64
C GLY A 662 55.05 0.03 23.70
N GLU A 663 54.86 -0.13 22.39
CA GLU A 663 55.74 0.44 21.36
C GLU A 663 55.52 1.93 21.12
N MET A 664 54.38 2.47 21.55
CA MET A 664 53.99 3.86 21.32
C MET A 664 53.15 4.42 22.48
N VAL A 665 53.20 5.74 22.65
CA VAL A 665 52.44 6.47 23.66
C VAL A 665 50.97 6.56 23.25
N GLU A 666 50.10 5.98 24.06
CA GLU A 666 48.65 5.91 23.83
C GLU A 666 47.87 6.13 25.14
N LEU A 667 46.53 6.15 25.04
CA LEU A 667 45.66 6.18 26.21
C LEU A 667 45.88 4.90 27.05
N GLY A 668 46.06 5.03 28.37
CA GLY A 668 46.37 3.93 29.27
C GLY A 668 47.87 3.63 29.39
N THR A 669 48.74 4.50 28.89
CA THR A 669 50.20 4.36 29.06
C THR A 669 50.75 5.26 30.15
N LYS A 670 51.81 4.79 30.82
CA LYS A 670 52.66 5.57 31.71
C LYS A 670 53.97 5.86 30.98
N VAL A 671 54.27 7.14 30.83
CA VAL A 671 55.37 7.63 29.99
C VAL A 671 56.32 8.44 30.85
N THR A 672 57.60 8.11 30.79
CA THR A 672 58.67 8.95 31.35
C THR A 672 59.30 9.75 30.22
N VAL A 673 59.27 11.07 30.36
CA VAL A 673 59.85 12.01 29.40
C VAL A 673 61.02 12.75 30.05
N LYS A 674 62.07 12.98 29.28
CA LYS A 674 63.22 13.80 29.66
C LYS A 674 63.09 15.17 29.00
N ASN A 675 63.20 16.24 29.79
CA ASN A 675 63.29 17.58 29.24
C ASN A 675 64.72 17.82 28.72
N ASN A 676 64.85 18.13 27.43
CA ASN A 676 66.15 18.28 26.77
C ASN A 676 66.92 19.55 27.20
N GLU A 677 66.24 20.55 27.78
CA GLU A 677 66.86 21.81 28.23
C GLU A 677 67.56 21.68 29.59
N ASN A 678 66.91 21.00 30.54
CA ASN A 678 67.38 20.91 31.93
C ASN A 678 67.72 19.48 32.39
N ASN A 679 67.60 18.49 31.51
CA ASN A 679 67.83 17.06 31.76
C ASN A 679 66.98 16.46 32.91
N GLU A 680 65.85 17.09 33.28
CA GLU A 680 64.95 16.55 34.29
C GLU A 680 64.02 15.49 33.71
N PHE A 681 63.77 14.44 34.49
CA PHE A 681 62.85 13.36 34.14
C PHE A 681 61.50 13.55 34.82
N GLN A 682 60.43 13.45 34.04
CA GLN A 682 59.05 13.54 34.52
C GLN A 682 58.26 12.34 34.03
N THR A 683 57.43 11.78 34.91
CA THR A 683 56.60 10.62 34.58
C THR A 683 55.14 10.99 34.65
N PHE A 684 54.39 10.68 33.58
CA PHE A 684 52.99 11.00 33.41
C PHE A 684 52.18 9.75 33.07
N GLN A 685 50.91 9.72 33.46
CA GLN A 685 49.95 8.71 33.03
C GLN A 685 48.96 9.36 32.05
N ILE A 686 48.78 8.77 30.87
CA ILE A 686 47.94 9.33 29.82
C ILE A 686 46.57 8.68 29.89
N MET A 687 45.58 9.43 30.38
CA MET A 687 44.26 8.90 30.73
C MET A 687 43.15 9.78 30.14
N GLY A 688 41.90 9.37 30.35
CA GLY A 688 40.73 10.15 29.92
C GLY A 688 40.56 11.43 30.74
N ALA A 689 39.77 12.38 30.22
CA ALA A 689 39.50 13.66 30.90
C ALA A 689 38.96 13.52 32.34
N GLN A 690 38.26 12.43 32.63
CA GLN A 690 37.62 12.15 33.93
C GLN A 690 38.60 11.66 35.00
N GLU A 691 39.82 11.33 34.61
CA GLU A 691 40.86 10.78 35.49
C GLU A 691 42.05 11.72 35.60
N ALA A 692 42.05 12.78 34.80
CA ALA A 692 43.07 13.80 34.84
C ALA A 692 43.17 14.37 36.25
N ASN A 693 44.34 14.23 36.83
CA ASN A 693 44.66 14.73 38.16
C ASN A 693 46.08 15.27 38.08
N SER A 694 46.18 16.59 38.07
CA SER A 694 47.44 17.32 37.96
C SER A 694 48.37 17.03 39.15
N GLU A 695 47.83 16.84 40.36
CA GLU A 695 48.60 16.53 41.57
C GLU A 695 49.25 15.14 41.47
N ASN A 696 48.56 14.17 40.86
CA ASN A 696 49.03 12.80 40.68
C ASN A 696 49.72 12.54 39.33
N LYS A 697 50.04 13.60 38.57
CA LYS A 697 50.66 13.52 37.23
C LYS A 697 49.87 12.65 36.23
N VAL A 698 48.55 12.63 36.34
CA VAL A 698 47.64 11.98 35.39
C VAL A 698 47.14 13.04 34.41
N LEU A 699 47.51 12.92 33.14
CA LEU A 699 47.19 13.88 32.10
C LEU A 699 45.99 13.40 31.28
N ASN A 700 45.09 14.31 30.96
CA ASN A 700 44.09 14.10 29.92
C ASN A 700 44.81 13.99 28.57
N TYR A 701 44.55 12.93 27.79
CA TYR A 701 45.16 12.75 26.47
C TYR A 701 44.91 13.91 25.49
N LYS A 702 43.84 14.71 25.69
CA LYS A 702 43.58 15.94 24.90
C LYS A 702 44.33 17.18 25.37
N ALA A 703 45.07 17.12 26.48
CA ALA A 703 45.88 18.27 26.92
C ALA A 703 47.03 18.50 25.91
N PRO A 704 47.43 19.75 25.62
CA PRO A 704 48.47 20.06 24.62
C PRO A 704 49.77 19.26 24.80
N PHE A 705 50.19 19.09 26.06
CA PHE A 705 51.36 18.29 26.42
C PHE A 705 51.17 16.79 26.18
N ALA A 706 49.98 16.25 26.45
CA ALA A 706 49.69 14.84 26.23
C ALA A 706 49.44 14.51 24.76
N TRP A 707 48.79 15.42 24.05
CA TRP A 707 48.50 15.31 22.64
C TRP A 707 49.77 15.24 21.79
N SER A 708 50.75 16.10 22.09
CA SER A 708 52.03 16.16 21.37
C SER A 708 52.89 14.90 21.55
N MET A 709 52.67 14.11 22.60
CA MET A 709 53.35 12.82 22.78
C MET A 709 52.59 11.62 22.18
N LEU A 710 51.30 11.73 21.83
CA LEU A 710 50.54 10.58 21.30
C LEU A 710 51.15 10.05 20.00
N GLY A 711 51.33 8.73 19.92
CA GLY A 711 51.92 8.05 18.77
C GLY A 711 53.45 8.07 18.70
N THR A 712 54.13 8.80 19.59
CA THR A 712 55.59 8.78 19.69
C THR A 712 56.07 7.45 20.29
N LYS A 713 57.26 7.00 19.90
CA LYS A 713 57.88 5.75 20.34
C LYS A 713 59.03 6.02 21.32
N LEU A 714 59.53 4.94 21.93
CA LEU A 714 60.73 4.99 22.76
C LEU A 714 61.90 5.62 21.98
N GLY A 715 62.48 6.69 22.52
CA GLY A 715 63.58 7.44 21.91
C GLY A 715 63.17 8.58 20.99
N ASP A 716 61.88 8.73 20.68
CA ASP A 716 61.40 9.85 19.86
C ASP A 716 61.37 11.15 20.68
N SER A 717 61.66 12.28 20.01
CA SER A 717 61.51 13.61 20.59
C SER A 717 60.22 14.28 20.09
N PHE A 718 59.57 15.05 20.96
CA PHE A 718 58.39 15.85 20.64
C PHE A 718 58.52 17.26 21.22
N SER A 719 57.91 18.24 20.56
CA SER A 719 57.91 19.64 21.00
C SER A 719 56.55 20.05 21.56
N VAL A 720 56.57 20.89 22.59
CA VAL A 720 55.37 21.47 23.19
C VAL A 720 55.46 22.99 23.20
N SER A 721 54.47 23.62 22.58
CA SER A 721 54.32 25.08 22.59
C SER A 721 53.69 25.55 23.91
N ILE A 722 54.40 26.40 24.64
CA ILE A 722 53.92 27.03 25.87
C ILE A 722 53.46 28.45 25.51
N GLU A 723 52.27 28.85 25.96
CA GLU A 723 51.56 30.09 25.54
C GLU A 723 52.32 31.42 25.75
N ASN A 724 53.56 31.43 26.26
CA ASN A 724 54.41 32.64 26.40
C ASN A 724 55.94 32.35 26.33
N GLY A 725 56.39 31.32 25.58
CA GLY A 725 57.82 30.98 25.47
C GLY A 725 58.21 30.22 24.20
N ALA A 726 59.50 29.87 24.07
CA ALA A 726 59.99 29.00 23.00
C ALA A 726 59.47 27.56 23.18
N ASP A 727 59.29 26.85 22.07
CA ASP A 727 58.92 25.43 22.07
C ASP A 727 59.94 24.62 22.87
N LYS A 728 59.47 23.83 23.84
CA LYS A 728 60.33 22.95 24.63
C LYS A 728 60.34 21.55 24.04
N GLU A 729 61.53 20.99 23.88
CA GLU A 729 61.72 19.62 23.40
C GLU A 729 61.84 18.62 24.55
N TYR A 730 61.12 17.51 24.41
CA TYR A 730 61.14 16.37 25.32
C TYR A 730 61.45 15.10 24.55
N THR A 731 62.10 14.15 25.20
CA THR A 731 62.39 12.81 24.64
C THR A 731 61.71 11.73 25.46
N VAL A 732 61.09 10.75 24.80
CA VAL A 732 60.43 9.62 25.46
C VAL A 732 61.45 8.57 25.87
N GLU A 733 61.62 8.37 27.18
CA GLU A 733 62.64 7.49 27.76
C GLU A 733 62.10 6.15 28.23
N SER A 734 60.81 6.08 28.57
CA SER A 734 60.13 4.80 28.81
C SER A 734 58.63 4.90 28.54
N ILE A 735 58.07 3.81 28.03
CA ILE A 735 56.63 3.62 27.84
C ILE A 735 56.28 2.31 28.54
N GLN A 736 55.37 2.40 29.50
CA GLN A 736 54.81 1.25 30.19
C GLN A 736 53.31 1.24 29.96
N VAL A 737 52.78 0.17 29.37
CA VAL A 737 51.33 -0.07 29.36
C VAL A 737 50.93 -0.31 30.82
N LEU A 738 49.97 0.47 31.32
CA LEU A 738 49.47 0.24 32.65
C LEU A 738 48.63 -1.05 32.61
N ASP A 739 48.97 -2.02 33.46
CA ASP A 739 48.09 -3.15 33.77
C ASP A 739 46.92 -2.59 34.56
N ILE A 740 45.94 -2.11 33.82
CA ILE A 740 44.67 -1.66 34.35
C ILE A 740 43.64 -2.64 33.83
#